data_AF-A0A4Q2LH90-F1
#
_entry.id   AF-A0A4Q2LH90-F1
#
_cell.length_a   1.000
_cell.length_b   1.000
_cell.length_c   1.000
_cell.angle_alpha   90.00
_cell.angle_beta   90.00
_cell.angle_gamma   90.00
#
_symmetry.space_group_name_H-M   'P 1'
#
loop_
_entity.id
_entity.type
_entity.pdbx_description
1 polymer ?
#
loop_
_entity_poly.entity_id
_entity_poly.type
_entity_poly.pdbx_seq_one_letter_code
_entity_poly.pdbx_strand_id
1 'polypeptide(L)'
;MEFKQMRTLLQNNFKQITEGVTKLFEVDLDKDKLWNLYLDSFPVGTNEIFRTRREFDGSYDRGFIRNFGNVVTIKDNKVKTIWDFETKDEKFQPVLNTLNKFVLSKTVSDVYISKLKKIGVDRNSEHTSDGKTIEWNHFYLELPEQFVDKSNKSEAEIQGSYRDTRNVFKRSLDEITEESLLTVFELIGQNSLYKGEEWKGALTEFLKHKKAYDKLQGQSDKENYAWEQSVTVGGAIGRIRNHSIGTLLVNISEEMDLDTAVRKYEKIVAPENYKRVKPIYSERQLGDAKEFLNENGYLESLNRRYATLDDISVNNILFSNKDSVKRVTGINIFDEMATEVAVNPKKFSKVEEVTAEQFVQNILPITKELEVLLENKHSSNTVSLIAPENKDSKTMFKWKNGFSWAYTGNITDSPMKENVKSAGGNVNGVLRFSIQWNDDDYNPNDFDAHCLEPNGNEIYYGNKNNYRTTSELDVDIITPIRNKAAVENITWSDQSKMLEGSYKFFVHNFSNNGGRSGFKAEIEFDGKIYSFAYSKELRHKEKIEVAEVTFDKMNGFTIKEKLPSNVSSREVWNLKTNQFVPVSVVMYSPNYWDQQHGIGHRHYMFMLKDCINTEQPNSLYNEFLKEEFMQHKRVMEALGGKLPVKDADIQLSGLGFSSTKRNELIVKVKGQTERVVKIKF
;
A
#
# COMPACT_ATOMS: atom_id res chain seq x y z
N MET A 1 -44.45 43.61 -16.93
CA MET A 1 -44.28 42.72 -15.75
C MET A 1 -43.62 43.49 -14.62
N GLU A 2 -43.99 43.21 -13.38
CA GLU A 2 -43.33 43.73 -12.17
C GLU A 2 -42.10 42.90 -11.80
N PHE A 3 -41.06 43.52 -11.22
CA PHE A 3 -39.83 42.82 -10.85
C PHE A 3 -40.07 41.62 -9.92
N LYS A 4 -41.01 41.76 -8.97
CA LYS A 4 -41.43 40.68 -8.05
C LYS A 4 -41.96 39.44 -8.77
N GLN A 5 -42.66 39.63 -9.89
CA GLN A 5 -43.18 38.53 -10.70
C GLN A 5 -42.03 37.80 -11.41
N MET A 6 -41.09 38.54 -12.01
CA MET A 6 -39.89 37.98 -12.63
C MET A 6 -39.06 37.18 -11.61
N ARG A 7 -38.86 37.72 -10.41
CA ARG A 7 -38.17 37.01 -9.32
C ARG A 7 -38.86 35.71 -8.91
N THR A 8 -40.20 35.69 -8.89
CA THR A 8 -40.95 34.46 -8.58
C THR A 8 -40.71 33.39 -9.64
N LEU A 9 -40.60 33.79 -10.92
CA LEU A 9 -40.24 32.87 -12.01
C LEU A 9 -38.80 32.36 -11.88
N LEU A 10 -37.85 33.23 -11.50
CA LEU A 10 -36.48 32.82 -11.19
C LEU A 10 -36.44 31.76 -10.07
N GLN A 11 -37.19 31.97 -8.98
CA GLN A 11 -37.27 31.03 -7.86
C GLN A 11 -37.86 29.67 -8.29
N ASN A 12 -38.91 29.69 -9.11
CA ASN A 12 -39.51 28.47 -9.67
C ASN A 12 -38.54 27.74 -10.61
N ASN A 13 -37.84 28.47 -11.48
CA ASN A 13 -36.81 27.91 -12.35
C ASN A 13 -35.69 27.27 -11.53
N PHE A 14 -35.17 27.98 -10.53
CA PHE A 14 -34.12 27.47 -9.65
C PHE A 14 -34.53 26.17 -8.96
N LYS A 15 -35.77 26.10 -8.46
CA LYS A 15 -36.32 24.86 -7.89
C LYS A 15 -36.31 23.71 -8.90
N GLN A 16 -36.75 23.95 -10.14
CA GLN A 16 -36.78 22.93 -11.18
C GLN A 16 -35.39 22.45 -11.60
N ILE A 17 -34.45 23.37 -11.87
CA ILE A 17 -33.11 22.98 -12.36
C ILE A 17 -32.27 22.28 -11.29
N THR A 18 -32.62 22.43 -10.01
CA THR A 18 -31.94 21.77 -8.89
C THR A 18 -32.53 20.41 -8.52
N GLU A 19 -33.63 19.98 -9.15
CA GLU A 19 -34.22 18.66 -8.90
C GLU A 19 -33.30 17.52 -9.33
N GLY A 20 -32.90 16.71 -8.34
CA GLY A 20 -32.00 15.56 -8.52
C GLY A 20 -30.52 15.96 -8.69
N VAL A 21 -30.17 17.24 -8.49
CA VAL A 21 -28.79 17.73 -8.55
C VAL A 21 -28.18 17.71 -7.15
N THR A 22 -26.98 17.15 -7.03
CA THR A 22 -26.29 16.98 -5.74
C THR A 22 -25.47 18.20 -5.32
N LYS A 23 -24.92 18.95 -6.30
CA LYS A 23 -24.09 20.14 -6.09
C LYS A 23 -24.36 21.23 -7.13
N LEU A 24 -24.23 22.48 -6.71
CA LEU A 24 -24.19 23.64 -7.60
C LEU A 24 -22.76 23.88 -8.07
N PHE A 25 -22.62 24.48 -9.24
CA PHE A 25 -21.34 24.82 -9.83
C PHE A 25 -21.30 26.30 -10.18
N GLU A 26 -20.10 26.82 -10.41
CA GLU A 26 -19.89 28.16 -10.92
C GLU A 26 -19.03 28.16 -12.18
N VAL A 27 -19.30 29.12 -13.06
CA VAL A 27 -18.50 29.34 -14.28
C VAL A 27 -17.49 30.46 -14.09
N ASP A 28 -16.35 30.33 -14.78
CA ASP A 28 -15.29 31.34 -14.79
C ASP A 28 -15.70 32.52 -15.68
N LEU A 29 -16.13 33.60 -15.03
CA LEU A 29 -16.46 34.86 -15.69
C LEU A 29 -16.16 36.07 -14.81
N ASP A 30 -15.98 37.21 -15.48
CA ASP A 30 -15.84 38.50 -14.83
C ASP A 30 -17.23 38.97 -14.33
N LYS A 31 -17.37 38.99 -13.00
CA LYS A 31 -18.61 39.34 -12.30
C LYS A 31 -19.03 40.80 -12.54
N ASP A 32 -18.10 41.72 -12.79
CA ASP A 32 -18.41 43.10 -13.15
C ASP A 32 -18.91 43.20 -14.59
N LYS A 33 -18.35 42.41 -15.51
CA LYS A 33 -18.89 42.31 -16.88
C LYS A 33 -20.29 41.73 -16.91
N LEU A 34 -20.58 40.71 -16.09
CA LEU A 34 -21.94 40.16 -16.00
C LEU A 34 -22.95 41.21 -15.49
N TRP A 35 -22.55 42.01 -14.49
CA TRP A 35 -23.38 43.11 -13.97
C TRP A 35 -23.64 44.19 -15.02
N ASN A 36 -22.60 44.64 -15.72
CA ASN A 36 -22.77 45.65 -16.77
C ASN A 36 -23.64 45.11 -17.91
N LEU A 37 -23.45 43.84 -18.29
CA LEU A 37 -24.27 43.18 -19.30
C LEU A 37 -25.75 43.15 -18.88
N TYR A 38 -26.07 42.87 -17.62
CA TYR A 38 -27.44 42.96 -17.11
C TYR A 38 -28.03 44.35 -17.34
N LEU A 39 -27.32 45.41 -16.95
CA LEU A 39 -27.80 46.80 -17.08
C LEU A 39 -27.97 47.26 -18.53
N ASP A 40 -27.10 46.78 -19.42
CA ASP A 40 -27.07 47.19 -20.84
C ASP A 40 -27.99 46.34 -21.72
N SER A 41 -28.54 45.23 -21.22
CA SER A 41 -29.43 44.35 -21.98
C SER A 41 -30.89 44.79 -21.97
N PHE A 42 -31.24 45.82 -21.18
CA PHE A 42 -32.61 46.35 -21.14
C PHE A 42 -32.93 47.07 -22.46
N PRO A 43 -34.10 46.80 -23.09
CA PRO A 43 -34.53 47.55 -24.26
C PRO A 43 -34.59 49.06 -24.01
N VAL A 44 -34.39 49.83 -25.07
CA VAL A 44 -34.46 51.30 -25.02
C VAL A 44 -35.80 51.73 -24.41
N GLY A 45 -35.76 52.63 -23.43
CA GLY A 45 -36.94 53.14 -22.72
C GLY A 45 -37.45 52.27 -21.57
N THR A 46 -36.77 51.16 -21.22
CA THR A 46 -37.24 50.24 -20.16
C THR A 46 -36.39 50.22 -18.88
N ASN A 47 -35.23 50.89 -18.88
CA ASN A 47 -34.34 51.07 -17.73
C ASN A 47 -33.77 52.49 -17.73
N GLU A 48 -34.67 53.47 -17.62
CA GLU A 48 -34.34 54.90 -17.69
C GLU A 48 -33.68 55.39 -16.39
N ILE A 49 -33.10 56.59 -16.43
CA ILE A 49 -32.49 57.22 -15.26
C ILE A 49 -33.60 57.58 -14.25
N PHE A 50 -33.60 56.88 -13.13
CA PHE A 50 -34.34 57.23 -11.93
C PHE A 50 -33.46 58.08 -11.00
N ARG A 51 -33.68 59.41 -11.04
CA ARG A 51 -32.95 60.46 -10.31
C ARG A 51 -31.47 60.60 -10.69
N THR A 52 -30.62 59.64 -10.32
CA THR A 52 -29.16 59.71 -10.53
C THR A 52 -28.57 58.46 -11.19
N ARG A 53 -29.31 57.35 -11.24
CA ARG A 53 -28.90 56.06 -11.82
C ARG A 53 -30.07 55.43 -12.57
N ARG A 54 -29.83 54.38 -13.36
CA ARG A 54 -30.91 53.65 -14.01
C ARG A 54 -31.80 52.95 -12.97
N GLU A 55 -33.09 52.76 -13.25
CA GLU A 55 -34.05 52.13 -12.32
C GLU A 55 -33.55 50.80 -11.74
N PHE A 56 -32.93 49.95 -12.56
CA PHE A 56 -32.41 48.63 -12.15
C PHE A 56 -30.91 48.64 -11.77
N ASP A 57 -30.29 49.81 -11.60
CA ASP A 57 -28.90 49.98 -11.13
C ASP A 57 -28.84 50.09 -9.59
N GLY A 58 -29.26 49.00 -8.93
CA GLY A 58 -29.34 48.87 -7.48
C GLY A 58 -28.19 48.08 -6.87
N SER A 59 -27.71 48.50 -5.68
CA SER A 59 -26.62 47.80 -4.96
C SER A 59 -27.00 46.37 -4.53
N TYR A 60 -28.27 46.12 -4.20
CA TYR A 60 -28.74 44.79 -3.80
C TYR A 60 -28.76 43.81 -4.97
N ASP A 61 -29.29 44.22 -6.13
CA ASP A 61 -29.27 43.41 -7.35
C ASP A 61 -27.84 43.18 -7.85
N ARG A 62 -26.97 44.20 -7.77
CA ARG A 62 -25.55 44.03 -8.07
C ARG A 62 -24.91 42.97 -7.18
N GLY A 63 -25.21 43.00 -5.88
CA GLY A 63 -24.75 41.99 -4.92
C GLY A 63 -25.20 40.58 -5.30
N PHE A 64 -26.48 40.41 -5.66
CA PHE A 64 -27.01 39.13 -6.11
C PHE A 64 -26.31 38.63 -7.38
N ILE A 65 -26.22 39.46 -8.43
CA ILE A 65 -25.64 39.06 -9.72
C ILE A 65 -24.15 38.71 -9.57
N ARG A 66 -23.38 39.44 -8.75
CA ARG A 66 -21.97 39.10 -8.52
C ARG A 66 -21.79 37.80 -7.73
N ASN A 67 -22.66 37.51 -6.77
CA ASN A 67 -22.48 36.39 -5.86
C ASN A 67 -23.15 35.10 -6.35
N PHE A 68 -24.17 35.20 -7.20
CA PHE A 68 -24.98 34.07 -7.63
C PHE A 68 -25.25 34.04 -9.14
N GLY A 69 -24.96 35.11 -9.87
CA GLY A 69 -25.28 35.21 -11.29
C GLY A 69 -24.47 34.29 -12.21
N ASN A 70 -23.33 33.78 -11.74
CA ASN A 70 -22.49 32.80 -12.44
C ASN A 70 -22.75 31.35 -11.99
N VAL A 71 -23.77 31.12 -11.16
CA VAL A 71 -24.13 29.78 -10.68
C VAL A 71 -24.89 29.00 -11.75
N VAL A 72 -24.54 27.73 -11.88
CA VAL A 72 -25.14 26.79 -12.83
C VAL A 72 -25.36 25.43 -12.18
N THR A 73 -26.19 24.62 -12.83
CA THR A 73 -26.35 23.19 -12.53
C THR A 73 -25.80 22.38 -13.70
N ILE A 74 -25.30 21.18 -13.41
CA ILE A 74 -24.93 20.20 -14.44
C ILE A 74 -25.81 18.98 -14.23
N LYS A 75 -26.48 18.55 -15.30
CA LYS A 75 -27.26 17.32 -15.32
C LYS A 75 -27.12 16.66 -16.69
N ASP A 76 -26.76 15.39 -16.71
CA ASP A 76 -26.53 14.63 -17.94
C ASP A 76 -25.50 15.33 -18.86
N ASN A 77 -24.42 15.86 -18.26
CA ASN A 77 -23.38 16.66 -18.91
C ASN A 77 -23.84 17.99 -19.51
N LYS A 78 -25.10 18.40 -19.30
CA LYS A 78 -25.64 19.67 -19.79
C LYS A 78 -25.71 20.70 -18.68
N VAL A 79 -25.20 21.89 -19.00
CA VAL A 79 -25.22 23.05 -18.11
C VAL A 79 -26.55 23.76 -18.25
N LYS A 80 -27.21 24.07 -17.11
CA LYS A 80 -28.35 24.99 -17.05
C LYS A 80 -28.02 26.17 -16.14
N THR A 81 -28.37 27.37 -16.59
CA THR A 81 -28.16 28.60 -15.82
C THR A 81 -29.41 28.98 -15.04
N ILE A 82 -29.24 29.81 -14.02
CA ILE A 82 -30.38 30.36 -13.28
C ILE A 82 -31.25 31.30 -14.13
N TRP A 83 -30.72 31.80 -15.25
CA TRP A 83 -31.36 32.76 -16.15
C TRP A 83 -32.24 32.11 -17.22
N ASP A 84 -32.25 30.78 -17.31
CA ASP A 84 -32.94 30.00 -18.34
C ASP A 84 -34.43 29.82 -18.03
N PHE A 85 -35.21 30.90 -18.10
CA PHE A 85 -36.67 30.85 -17.90
C PHE A 85 -37.43 31.89 -18.72
N GLU A 86 -38.70 31.59 -18.97
CA GLU A 86 -39.60 32.41 -19.78
C GLU A 86 -40.48 33.31 -18.91
N THR A 87 -40.37 34.62 -19.14
CA THR A 87 -41.20 35.69 -18.58
C THR A 87 -42.30 36.14 -19.54
N LYS A 88 -42.08 35.98 -20.86
CA LYS A 88 -42.91 36.55 -21.93
C LYS A 88 -43.07 38.08 -21.85
N ASP A 89 -42.17 38.76 -21.14
CA ASP A 89 -42.20 40.20 -20.94
C ASP A 89 -41.15 40.87 -21.84
N GLU A 90 -41.55 41.90 -22.58
CA GLU A 90 -40.66 42.58 -23.54
C GLU A 90 -39.50 43.31 -22.87
N LYS A 91 -39.62 43.70 -21.60
CA LYS A 91 -38.57 44.38 -20.83
C LYS A 91 -37.55 43.38 -20.26
N PHE A 92 -38.01 42.31 -19.61
CA PHE A 92 -37.11 41.38 -18.91
C PHE A 92 -36.61 40.19 -19.74
N GLN A 93 -37.38 39.67 -20.71
CA GLN A 93 -36.96 38.50 -21.49
C GLN A 93 -35.64 38.72 -22.25
N PRO A 94 -35.40 39.87 -22.93
CA PRO A 94 -34.14 40.11 -23.63
C PRO A 94 -32.93 40.11 -22.69
N VAL A 95 -33.10 40.63 -21.47
CA VAL A 95 -32.06 40.64 -20.42
C VAL A 95 -31.70 39.21 -20.03
N LEU A 96 -32.69 38.39 -19.67
CA LEU A 96 -32.49 37.01 -19.24
C LEU A 96 -31.84 36.17 -20.34
N ASN A 97 -32.31 36.29 -21.59
CA ASN A 97 -31.73 35.59 -22.74
C ASN A 97 -30.25 35.96 -22.94
N THR A 98 -29.90 37.24 -22.76
CA THR A 98 -28.53 37.72 -22.91
C THR A 98 -27.62 37.20 -21.81
N LEU A 99 -28.09 37.24 -20.55
CA LEU A 99 -27.37 36.67 -19.41
C LEU A 99 -27.19 35.16 -19.53
N ASN A 100 -28.24 34.43 -19.89
CA ASN A 100 -28.20 32.98 -20.11
C ASN A 100 -27.14 32.62 -21.16
N LYS A 101 -27.17 33.29 -22.32
CA LYS A 101 -26.20 33.07 -23.40
C LYS A 101 -24.76 33.37 -22.96
N PHE A 102 -24.55 34.46 -22.22
CA PHE A 102 -23.22 34.84 -21.76
C PHE A 102 -22.66 33.82 -20.74
N VAL A 103 -23.46 33.39 -19.77
CA VAL A 103 -23.06 32.39 -18.76
C VAL A 103 -22.79 31.04 -19.43
N LEU A 104 -23.64 30.60 -20.37
CA LEU A 104 -23.43 29.35 -21.14
C LEU A 104 -22.19 29.37 -22.05
N SER A 105 -21.71 30.55 -22.45
CA SER A 105 -20.48 30.67 -23.26
C SER A 105 -19.18 30.47 -22.45
N LYS A 106 -19.30 30.27 -21.13
CA LYS A 106 -18.18 30.17 -20.19
C LYS A 106 -18.04 28.73 -19.69
N THR A 107 -16.85 28.40 -19.21
CA THR A 107 -16.52 27.08 -18.72
C THR A 107 -16.79 26.96 -17.23
N VAL A 108 -17.30 25.81 -16.80
CA VAL A 108 -17.43 25.48 -15.37
C VAL A 108 -16.05 25.36 -14.74
N SER A 109 -15.84 26.12 -13.66
CA SER A 109 -14.53 26.26 -13.02
C SER A 109 -14.47 25.69 -11.61
N ASP A 110 -15.58 25.69 -10.88
CA ASP A 110 -15.61 25.18 -9.51
C ASP A 110 -17.02 24.75 -9.08
N VAL A 111 -17.10 24.14 -7.89
CA VAL A 111 -18.34 23.97 -7.16
C VAL A 111 -18.73 25.30 -6.49
N TYR A 112 -20.02 25.63 -6.51
CA TYR A 112 -20.53 26.76 -5.76
C TYR A 112 -20.81 26.34 -4.32
N ILE A 113 -20.22 27.06 -3.36
CA ILE A 113 -20.39 26.82 -1.93
C ILE A 113 -21.02 28.06 -1.30
N SER A 114 -22.06 27.88 -0.50
CA SER A 114 -22.65 28.94 0.33
C SER A 114 -22.83 28.44 1.76
N LYS A 115 -22.45 29.29 2.72
CA LYS A 115 -22.82 29.13 4.13
C LYS A 115 -24.16 29.77 4.49
N LEU A 116 -24.71 30.57 3.58
CA LEU A 116 -25.95 31.31 3.77
C LEU A 116 -27.09 30.62 3.04
N LYS A 117 -28.20 30.40 3.75
CA LYS A 117 -29.43 29.90 3.15
C LYS A 117 -30.10 30.92 2.23
N LYS A 118 -30.03 32.20 2.58
CA LYS A 118 -30.67 33.30 1.85
C LYS A 118 -29.65 34.00 0.97
N ILE A 119 -29.95 34.10 -0.32
CA ILE A 119 -29.09 34.78 -1.29
C ILE A 119 -29.84 36.00 -1.84
N GLY A 120 -29.23 37.18 -1.71
CA GLY A 120 -29.83 38.46 -2.09
C GLY A 120 -30.74 39.05 -1.01
N VAL A 121 -31.57 40.01 -1.40
CA VAL A 121 -32.49 40.75 -0.52
C VAL A 121 -33.88 40.71 -1.15
N ASP A 122 -34.91 40.31 -0.40
CA ASP A 122 -36.28 40.23 -0.93
C ASP A 122 -36.80 41.61 -1.33
N ARG A 123 -36.78 42.55 -0.38
CA ARG A 123 -37.25 43.92 -0.57
C ARG A 123 -36.66 44.85 0.47
N ASN A 124 -36.65 46.14 0.16
CA ASN A 124 -36.44 47.21 1.13
C ASN A 124 -37.41 48.37 0.86
N SER A 125 -37.50 49.30 1.81
CA SER A 125 -38.38 50.46 1.69
C SER A 125 -37.55 51.75 1.71
N GLU A 126 -37.96 52.71 0.89
CA GLU A 126 -37.42 54.06 0.86
C GLU A 126 -38.51 55.02 1.34
N HIS A 127 -38.21 55.83 2.35
CA HIS A 127 -39.05 56.95 2.75
C HIS A 127 -38.62 58.20 1.99
N THR A 128 -39.50 58.69 1.12
CA THR A 128 -39.27 59.93 0.36
C THR A 128 -39.49 61.17 1.22
N SER A 129 -38.88 62.29 0.83
CA SER A 129 -39.06 63.62 1.45
C SER A 129 -40.52 64.05 1.55
N ASP A 130 -41.37 63.49 0.69
CA ASP A 130 -42.77 63.87 0.50
C ASP A 130 -43.70 62.99 1.37
N GLY A 131 -43.15 62.18 2.26
CA GLY A 131 -43.88 61.28 3.16
C GLY A 131 -44.38 59.97 2.51
N LYS A 132 -44.09 59.74 1.22
CA LYS A 132 -44.43 58.48 0.54
C LYS A 132 -43.38 57.41 0.81
N THR A 133 -43.82 56.17 0.99
CA THR A 133 -42.93 55.01 1.12
C THR A 133 -42.92 54.23 -0.20
N ILE A 134 -41.76 54.06 -0.81
CA ILE A 134 -41.56 53.24 -2.01
C ILE A 134 -41.00 51.88 -1.57
N GLU A 135 -41.65 50.79 -1.99
CA GLU A 135 -41.12 49.43 -1.79
C GLU A 135 -40.34 49.01 -3.04
N TRP A 136 -39.05 48.71 -2.86
CA TRP A 136 -38.17 48.19 -3.91
C TRP A 136 -38.05 46.67 -3.76
N ASN A 137 -38.26 45.95 -4.86
CA ASN A 137 -38.15 44.49 -4.90
C ASN A 137 -36.85 44.12 -5.64
N HIS A 138 -36.03 43.23 -5.05
CA HIS A 138 -34.73 42.85 -5.59
C HIS A 138 -34.64 41.34 -5.81
N PHE A 139 -33.57 40.89 -6.47
CA PHE A 139 -33.29 39.46 -6.61
C PHE A 139 -33.11 38.79 -5.24
N TYR A 140 -33.82 37.67 -5.06
CA TYR A 140 -33.80 36.89 -3.83
C TYR A 140 -34.15 35.43 -4.08
N LEU A 141 -33.43 34.51 -3.43
CA LEU A 141 -33.79 33.10 -3.35
C LEU A 141 -33.33 32.48 -2.02
N GLU A 142 -33.98 31.38 -1.66
CA GLU A 142 -33.54 30.52 -0.57
C GLU A 142 -32.99 29.21 -1.13
N LEU A 143 -31.77 28.86 -0.73
CA LEU A 143 -31.15 27.61 -1.09
C LEU A 143 -31.81 26.44 -0.34
N PRO A 144 -32.11 25.32 -1.04
CA PRO A 144 -32.35 24.04 -0.39
C PRO A 144 -31.23 23.67 0.58
N GLU A 145 -31.58 23.01 1.70
CA GLU A 145 -30.62 22.68 2.77
C GLU A 145 -29.39 21.91 2.28
N GLN A 146 -29.53 21.08 1.25
CA GLN A 146 -28.42 20.30 0.67
C GLN A 146 -27.31 21.16 0.01
N PHE A 147 -27.62 22.41 -0.35
CA PHE A 147 -26.66 23.35 -0.94
C PHE A 147 -26.10 24.35 0.07
N VAL A 148 -26.49 24.23 1.35
CA VAL A 148 -25.96 25.07 2.43
C VAL A 148 -24.91 24.28 3.20
N ASP A 149 -23.66 24.73 3.11
CA ASP A 149 -22.57 24.12 3.88
C ASP A 149 -22.64 24.57 5.34
N LYS A 150 -22.68 23.60 6.26
CA LYS A 150 -22.73 23.82 7.72
C LYS A 150 -21.40 23.50 8.40
N SER A 151 -20.33 23.27 7.63
CA SER A 151 -19.05 22.91 8.18
C SER A 151 -18.26 24.14 8.64
N ASN A 152 -17.29 23.91 9.51
CA ASN A 152 -16.35 24.94 9.96
C ASN A 152 -15.25 25.23 8.92
N LYS A 153 -15.20 24.49 7.80
CA LYS A 153 -14.20 24.69 6.74
C LYS A 153 -14.46 25.98 5.97
N SER A 154 -13.40 26.59 5.44
CA SER A 154 -13.56 27.75 4.55
C SER A 154 -14.13 27.33 3.20
N GLU A 155 -14.83 28.22 2.51
CA GLU A 155 -15.37 27.96 1.16
C GLU A 155 -14.25 27.55 0.20
N ALA A 156 -13.10 28.23 0.26
CA ALA A 156 -11.92 27.93 -0.54
C ALA A 156 -11.33 26.53 -0.29
N GLU A 157 -11.33 26.06 0.97
CA GLU A 157 -10.86 24.71 1.31
C GLU A 157 -11.79 23.63 0.73
N ILE A 158 -13.10 23.85 0.80
CA ILE A 158 -14.12 22.93 0.27
C ILE A 158 -14.01 22.87 -1.26
N GLN A 159 -13.97 24.03 -1.92
CA GLN A 159 -13.77 24.16 -3.36
C GLN A 159 -12.50 23.45 -3.82
N GLY A 160 -11.37 23.70 -3.14
CA GLY A 160 -10.09 23.07 -3.43
C GLY A 160 -10.16 21.54 -3.39
N SER A 161 -10.81 20.96 -2.37
CA SER A 161 -10.95 19.51 -2.25
C SER A 161 -11.75 18.88 -3.40
N TYR A 162 -12.86 19.51 -3.81
CA TYR A 162 -13.67 19.05 -4.94
C TYR A 162 -12.93 19.20 -6.26
N ARG A 163 -12.30 20.35 -6.50
CA ARG A 163 -11.50 20.63 -7.70
C ARG A 163 -10.34 19.65 -7.85
N ASP A 164 -9.62 19.34 -6.77
CA ASP A 164 -8.54 18.35 -6.79
C ASP A 164 -9.05 16.96 -7.15
N THR A 165 -10.18 16.55 -6.55
CA THR A 165 -10.81 15.26 -6.84
C THR A 165 -11.25 15.18 -8.30
N ARG A 166 -11.90 16.23 -8.80
CA ARG A 166 -12.29 16.35 -10.21
C ARG A 166 -11.10 16.25 -11.15
N ASN A 167 -10.00 16.94 -10.86
CA ASN A 167 -8.81 16.94 -11.70
C ASN A 167 -8.16 15.55 -11.77
N VAL A 168 -8.02 14.88 -10.63
CA VAL A 168 -7.48 13.50 -10.60
C VAL A 168 -8.44 12.54 -11.30
N PHE A 169 -9.75 12.67 -11.09
CA PHE A 169 -10.75 11.81 -11.71
C PHE A 169 -10.73 11.95 -13.23
N LYS A 170 -10.74 13.19 -13.75
CA LYS A 170 -10.67 13.45 -15.19
C LYS A 170 -9.41 12.86 -15.80
N ARG A 171 -8.24 13.11 -15.20
CA ARG A 171 -6.98 12.53 -15.66
C ARG A 171 -6.99 11.01 -15.63
N SER A 172 -7.63 10.41 -14.63
CA SER A 172 -7.80 8.96 -14.57
C SER A 172 -8.63 8.47 -15.76
N LEU A 173 -9.71 9.16 -16.12
CA LEU A 173 -10.56 8.81 -17.27
C LEU A 173 -9.87 9.03 -18.62
N ASP A 174 -9.00 10.04 -18.72
CA ASP A 174 -8.23 10.33 -19.94
C ASP A 174 -7.10 9.31 -20.16
N GLU A 175 -6.37 8.98 -19.10
CA GLU A 175 -5.07 8.29 -19.21
C GLU A 175 -5.15 6.77 -18.99
N ILE A 176 -6.14 6.26 -18.23
CA ILE A 176 -6.31 4.82 -18.01
C ILE A 176 -7.14 4.24 -19.15
N THR A 177 -6.74 3.16 -19.81
CA THR A 177 -7.52 2.55 -20.91
C THR A 177 -8.57 1.56 -20.38
N GLU A 178 -9.68 1.36 -21.12
CA GLU A 178 -10.64 0.29 -20.81
C GLU A 178 -9.94 -1.08 -20.78
N GLU A 179 -9.05 -1.34 -21.74
CA GLU A 179 -8.28 -2.58 -21.83
C GLU A 179 -7.44 -2.84 -20.57
N SER A 180 -6.76 -1.83 -20.03
CA SER A 180 -5.98 -1.98 -18.79
C SER A 180 -6.83 -2.40 -17.60
N LEU A 181 -8.06 -1.90 -17.50
CA LEU A 181 -9.02 -2.29 -16.45
C LEU A 181 -9.43 -3.75 -16.60
N LEU A 182 -9.74 -4.19 -17.84
CA LEU A 182 -10.11 -5.57 -18.12
C LEU A 182 -8.96 -6.53 -17.84
N THR A 183 -7.73 -6.21 -18.25
CA THR A 183 -6.52 -6.98 -17.91
C THR A 183 -6.34 -7.11 -16.41
N VAL A 184 -6.51 -6.03 -15.65
CA VAL A 184 -6.43 -6.08 -14.18
C VAL A 184 -7.55 -6.93 -13.58
N PHE A 185 -8.77 -6.89 -14.11
CA PHE A 185 -9.85 -7.79 -13.68
C PHE A 185 -9.52 -9.26 -13.92
N GLU A 186 -8.90 -9.60 -15.06
CA GLU A 186 -8.46 -10.96 -15.35
C GLU A 186 -7.38 -11.41 -14.36
N LEU A 187 -6.38 -10.57 -14.09
CA LEU A 187 -5.34 -10.85 -13.10
C LEU A 187 -5.93 -11.06 -11.70
N ILE A 188 -6.92 -10.26 -11.31
CA ILE A 188 -7.66 -10.43 -10.06
C ILE A 188 -8.41 -11.77 -10.05
N GLY A 189 -9.15 -12.09 -11.12
CA GLY A 189 -9.92 -13.32 -11.24
C GLY A 189 -9.06 -14.60 -11.22
N GLN A 190 -7.82 -14.50 -11.69
CA GLN A 190 -6.83 -15.58 -11.65
C GLN A 190 -6.06 -15.66 -10.32
N ASN A 191 -6.33 -14.76 -9.35
CA ASN A 191 -5.54 -14.58 -8.13
C ASN A 191 -4.05 -14.30 -8.40
N SER A 192 -3.73 -13.71 -9.55
CA SER A 192 -2.36 -13.41 -10.00
C SER A 192 -1.86 -12.04 -9.53
N LEU A 193 -2.68 -11.27 -8.78
CA LEU A 193 -2.35 -9.93 -8.32
C LEU A 193 -2.45 -9.81 -6.78
N TYR A 194 -1.32 -9.62 -6.12
CA TYR A 194 -1.27 -9.40 -4.67
C TYR A 194 -1.96 -8.09 -4.27
N LYS A 195 -3.02 -8.13 -3.45
CA LYS A 195 -3.92 -6.98 -3.13
C LYS A 195 -4.86 -6.54 -4.24
N GLY A 196 -5.01 -7.33 -5.29
CA GLY A 196 -5.93 -7.03 -6.39
C GLY A 196 -7.41 -7.02 -5.99
N GLU A 197 -7.90 -8.06 -5.28
CA GLU A 197 -9.33 -8.23 -4.98
C GLU A 197 -9.92 -7.07 -4.16
N GLU A 198 -9.13 -6.40 -3.31
CA GLU A 198 -9.55 -5.21 -2.54
C GLU A 198 -10.04 -4.07 -3.45
N TRP A 199 -9.51 -3.99 -4.67
CA TRP A 199 -9.83 -2.93 -5.62
C TRP A 199 -11.03 -3.26 -6.49
N LYS A 200 -11.54 -4.49 -6.47
CA LYS A 200 -12.58 -4.96 -7.41
C LYS A 200 -13.83 -4.09 -7.41
N GLY A 201 -14.30 -3.66 -6.22
CA GLY A 201 -15.46 -2.77 -6.11
C GLY A 201 -15.20 -1.41 -6.77
N ALA A 202 -14.07 -0.76 -6.44
CA ALA A 202 -13.69 0.53 -7.00
C ALA A 202 -13.42 0.46 -8.51
N LEU A 203 -12.74 -0.59 -8.98
CA LEU A 203 -12.48 -0.84 -10.40
C LEU A 203 -13.78 -1.06 -11.18
N THR A 204 -14.76 -1.74 -10.59
CA THR A 204 -16.05 -2.03 -11.25
C THR A 204 -16.82 -0.74 -11.49
N GLU A 205 -16.87 0.12 -10.48
CA GLU A 205 -17.53 1.41 -10.61
C GLU A 205 -16.76 2.34 -11.55
N PHE A 206 -15.43 2.38 -11.44
CA PHE A 206 -14.60 3.18 -12.34
C PHE A 206 -14.73 2.74 -13.81
N LEU A 207 -14.83 1.44 -14.09
CA LEU A 207 -15.07 0.92 -15.45
C LEU A 207 -16.39 1.42 -16.03
N LYS A 208 -17.46 1.54 -15.23
CA LYS A 208 -18.73 2.13 -15.69
C LYS A 208 -18.53 3.58 -16.11
N HIS A 209 -17.82 4.36 -15.29
CA HIS A 209 -17.52 5.75 -15.61
C HIS A 209 -16.64 5.88 -16.85
N LYS A 210 -15.62 5.02 -16.99
CA LYS A 210 -14.75 5.00 -18.15
C LYS A 210 -15.53 4.74 -19.45
N LYS A 211 -16.38 3.72 -19.46
CA LYS A 211 -17.26 3.41 -20.61
C LYS A 211 -18.21 4.54 -20.96
N ALA A 212 -18.77 5.22 -19.96
CA ALA A 212 -19.65 6.36 -20.20
C ALA A 212 -18.86 7.55 -20.75
N TYR A 213 -17.67 7.82 -20.20
CA TYR A 213 -16.78 8.91 -20.61
C TYR A 213 -16.26 8.76 -22.04
N ASP A 214 -15.87 7.54 -22.43
CA ASP A 214 -15.32 7.27 -23.76
C ASP A 214 -16.35 7.38 -24.89
N LYS A 215 -17.64 7.25 -24.57
CA LYS A 215 -18.73 7.49 -25.52
C LYS A 215 -18.95 8.98 -25.80
N LEU A 216 -18.46 9.87 -24.95
CA LEU A 216 -18.61 11.31 -25.14
C LEU A 216 -17.68 11.81 -26.24
N GLN A 217 -18.25 12.50 -27.24
CA GLN A 217 -17.50 13.00 -28.39
C GLN A 217 -17.00 14.44 -28.20
N GLY A 218 -17.70 15.24 -27.38
CA GLY A 218 -17.37 16.65 -27.16
C GLY A 218 -16.49 16.88 -25.94
N GLN A 219 -15.46 17.72 -26.09
CA GLN A 219 -14.60 18.11 -24.96
C GLN A 219 -15.41 18.74 -23.83
N SER A 220 -16.37 19.62 -24.15
CA SER A 220 -17.25 20.26 -23.16
C SER A 220 -18.07 19.24 -22.37
N ASP A 221 -18.67 18.25 -23.05
CA ASP A 221 -19.43 17.18 -22.38
C ASP A 221 -18.51 16.35 -21.47
N LYS A 222 -17.26 16.10 -21.88
CA LYS A 222 -16.24 15.44 -21.04
C LYS A 222 -15.84 16.27 -19.82
N GLU A 223 -15.65 17.58 -19.96
CA GLU A 223 -15.35 18.46 -18.81
C GLU A 223 -16.51 18.48 -17.81
N ASN A 224 -17.75 18.53 -18.31
CA ASN A 224 -18.97 18.53 -17.50
C ASN A 224 -19.19 17.18 -16.81
N TYR A 225 -18.94 16.07 -17.51
CA TYR A 225 -18.99 14.73 -16.93
C TYR A 225 -18.05 14.60 -15.74
N ALA A 226 -16.81 15.09 -15.88
CA ALA A 226 -15.84 15.05 -14.80
C ALA A 226 -16.32 15.84 -13.57
N TRP A 227 -16.92 17.02 -13.75
CA TRP A 227 -17.50 17.81 -12.66
C TRP A 227 -18.70 17.11 -12.01
N GLU A 228 -19.67 16.68 -12.81
CA GLU A 228 -20.92 16.06 -12.34
C GLU A 228 -20.66 14.77 -11.56
N GLN A 229 -19.78 13.91 -12.07
CA GLN A 229 -19.56 12.59 -11.48
C GLN A 229 -18.57 12.64 -10.31
N SER A 230 -17.51 13.45 -10.38
CA SER A 230 -16.47 13.48 -9.33
C SER A 230 -16.99 13.84 -7.94
N VAL A 231 -18.07 14.61 -7.84
CA VAL A 231 -18.70 14.97 -6.55
C VAL A 231 -19.51 13.83 -5.93
N THR A 232 -19.74 12.73 -6.66
CA THR A 232 -20.58 11.59 -6.22
C THR A 232 -19.79 10.31 -5.97
N VAL A 233 -18.69 10.08 -6.70
CA VAL A 233 -17.95 8.80 -6.71
C VAL A 233 -17.08 8.54 -5.47
N GLY A 234 -16.91 9.53 -4.60
CA GLY A 234 -16.07 9.41 -3.39
C GLY A 234 -14.56 9.34 -3.68
N GLY A 235 -13.76 9.32 -2.61
CA GLY A 235 -12.30 9.48 -2.69
C GLY A 235 -11.58 8.32 -3.38
N ALA A 236 -12.00 7.07 -3.10
CA ALA A 236 -11.35 5.87 -3.64
C ALA A 236 -11.42 5.76 -5.17
N ILE A 237 -12.55 6.18 -5.77
CA ILE A 237 -12.78 6.16 -7.22
C ILE A 237 -12.34 7.48 -7.84
N GLY A 238 -12.74 8.61 -7.24
CA GLY A 238 -12.39 9.96 -7.72
C GLY A 238 -10.88 10.22 -7.76
N ARG A 239 -10.10 9.50 -6.94
CA ARG A 239 -8.63 9.60 -6.91
C ARG A 239 -7.94 8.27 -7.20
N ILE A 240 -8.59 7.37 -7.95
CA ILE A 240 -8.11 6.00 -8.21
C ILE A 240 -6.65 5.93 -8.68
N ARG A 241 -6.24 6.86 -9.55
CA ARG A 241 -4.86 6.97 -10.06
C ARG A 241 -3.80 7.11 -8.95
N ASN A 242 -4.13 7.81 -7.86
CA ASN A 242 -3.20 8.08 -6.77
C ASN A 242 -2.99 6.87 -5.85
N HIS A 243 -3.77 5.80 -6.02
CA HIS A 243 -3.63 4.58 -5.26
C HIS A 243 -2.66 3.60 -5.95
N SER A 244 -2.25 2.55 -5.23
CA SER A 244 -1.33 1.54 -5.77
C SER A 244 -1.89 0.88 -7.03
N ILE A 245 -3.19 0.56 -7.06
CA ILE A 245 -3.84 0.00 -8.25
C ILE A 245 -3.83 0.98 -9.43
N GLY A 246 -3.93 2.28 -9.16
CA GLY A 246 -3.84 3.32 -10.18
C GLY A 246 -2.49 3.32 -10.88
N THR A 247 -1.40 3.05 -10.15
CA THR A 247 -0.06 2.92 -10.73
C THR A 247 0.03 1.72 -11.68
N LEU A 248 -0.57 0.58 -11.31
CA LEU A 248 -0.65 -0.59 -12.20
C LEU A 248 -1.43 -0.27 -13.48
N LEU A 249 -2.61 0.33 -13.33
CA LEU A 249 -3.48 0.70 -14.45
C LEU A 249 -2.79 1.66 -15.42
N VAL A 250 -2.12 2.69 -14.90
CA VAL A 250 -1.37 3.64 -15.72
C VAL A 250 -0.20 2.95 -16.43
N ASN A 251 0.60 2.13 -15.72
CA ASN A 251 1.71 1.41 -16.35
C ASN A 251 1.22 0.52 -17.51
N ILE A 252 0.12 -0.23 -17.33
CA ILE A 252 -0.45 -1.08 -18.38
C ILE A 252 -1.01 -0.21 -19.54
N SER A 253 -1.64 0.92 -19.21
CA SER A 253 -2.17 1.86 -20.21
C SER A 253 -1.09 2.53 -21.04
N GLU A 254 0.11 2.69 -20.48
CA GLU A 254 1.32 3.19 -21.15
C GLU A 254 2.12 2.08 -21.85
N GLU A 255 1.49 0.92 -22.12
CA GLU A 255 2.06 -0.23 -22.82
C GLU A 255 3.31 -0.83 -22.14
N MET A 256 3.44 -0.67 -20.82
CA MET A 256 4.49 -1.34 -20.06
C MET A 256 4.25 -2.85 -20.05
N ASP A 257 5.34 -3.62 -20.19
CA ASP A 257 5.33 -5.07 -20.01
C ASP A 257 4.59 -5.48 -18.72
N LEU A 258 3.66 -6.45 -18.86
CA LEU A 258 2.71 -6.82 -17.81
C LEU A 258 3.41 -7.34 -16.56
N ASP A 259 4.42 -8.21 -16.73
CA ASP A 259 5.18 -8.75 -15.61
C ASP A 259 5.93 -7.65 -14.86
N THR A 260 6.50 -6.69 -15.59
CA THR A 260 7.18 -5.53 -15.03
C THR A 260 6.21 -4.62 -14.27
N ALA A 261 5.03 -4.36 -14.84
CA ALA A 261 3.99 -3.54 -14.23
C ALA A 261 3.46 -4.18 -12.94
N VAL A 262 3.21 -5.49 -12.95
CA VAL A 262 2.81 -6.28 -11.77
C VAL A 262 3.90 -6.24 -10.71
N ARG A 263 5.18 -6.50 -11.05
CA ARG A 263 6.29 -6.43 -10.08
C ARG A 263 6.41 -5.07 -9.42
N LYS A 264 6.27 -3.98 -10.18
CA LYS A 264 6.29 -2.61 -9.62
C LYS A 264 5.15 -2.39 -8.64
N TYR A 265 3.95 -2.81 -9.02
CA TYR A 265 2.78 -2.77 -8.15
C TYR A 265 2.99 -3.59 -6.88
N GLU A 266 3.44 -4.83 -7.01
CA GLU A 266 3.71 -5.73 -5.88
C GLU A 266 4.75 -5.16 -4.93
N LYS A 267 5.81 -4.53 -5.44
CA LYS A 267 6.80 -3.82 -4.63
C LYS A 267 6.20 -2.66 -3.82
N ILE A 268 5.20 -1.96 -4.38
CA ILE A 268 4.48 -0.88 -3.66
C ILE A 268 3.62 -1.45 -2.54
N VAL A 269 2.98 -2.62 -2.76
CA VAL A 269 2.04 -3.21 -1.80
C VAL A 269 2.66 -4.24 -0.84
N ALA A 270 3.92 -4.66 -1.08
CA ALA A 270 4.63 -5.65 -0.30
C ALA A 270 4.86 -5.20 1.16
N PRO A 271 4.62 -6.09 2.15
CA PRO A 271 4.84 -5.77 3.57
C PRO A 271 6.30 -5.59 3.98
N GLU A 272 7.24 -6.07 3.14
CA GLU A 272 8.67 -6.25 3.44
C GLU A 272 9.43 -4.92 3.68
N ASN A 273 8.80 -3.76 3.45
CA ASN A 273 9.36 -2.43 3.74
C ASN A 273 9.16 -2.02 5.22
N TYR A 274 9.51 -2.90 6.14
CA TYR A 274 9.18 -2.79 7.57
C TYR A 274 9.88 -1.65 8.31
N LYS A 275 11.05 -1.18 7.84
CA LYS A 275 11.61 0.10 8.29
C LYS A 275 11.00 1.25 7.50
N ARG A 276 9.75 1.56 7.81
CA ARG A 276 9.07 2.74 7.27
C ARG A 276 9.83 4.00 7.67
N VAL A 277 10.06 4.88 6.70
CA VAL A 277 10.68 6.19 6.90
C VAL A 277 9.88 6.96 7.96
N LYS A 278 10.56 7.61 8.90
CA LYS A 278 9.89 8.42 9.95
C LYS A 278 8.97 9.46 9.29
N PRO A 279 7.65 9.36 9.47
CA PRO A 279 6.71 10.30 8.86
C PRO A 279 6.87 11.68 9.48
N ILE A 280 6.86 12.73 8.65
CA ILE A 280 6.90 14.13 9.09
C ILE A 280 5.46 14.66 9.15
N TYR A 281 5.06 15.20 10.30
CA TYR A 281 3.75 15.81 10.55
C TYR A 281 3.91 17.13 11.33
N SER A 282 2.95 18.04 11.20
CA SER A 282 2.94 19.32 11.92
C SER A 282 2.28 19.21 13.30
N GLU A 283 2.52 20.19 14.18
CA GLU A 283 1.87 20.26 15.50
C GLU A 283 0.34 20.28 15.40
N ARG A 284 -0.21 21.01 14.41
CA ARG A 284 -1.64 21.02 14.13
C ARG A 284 -2.17 19.63 13.77
N GLN A 285 -1.49 18.92 12.87
CA GLN A 285 -1.89 17.55 12.49
C GLN A 285 -1.89 16.59 13.68
N LEU A 286 -0.93 16.75 14.60
CA LEU A 286 -0.87 15.99 15.85
C LEU A 286 -2.04 16.35 16.78
N GLY A 287 -2.35 17.64 16.92
CA GLY A 287 -3.49 18.14 17.69
C GLY A 287 -4.82 17.57 17.19
N ASP A 288 -5.10 17.72 15.90
CA ASP A 288 -6.33 17.23 15.26
C ASP A 288 -6.48 15.71 15.43
N ALA A 289 -5.39 14.95 15.26
CA ALA A 289 -5.41 13.50 15.45
C ALA A 289 -5.66 13.09 16.91
N LYS A 290 -5.09 13.83 17.88
CA LYS A 290 -5.30 13.57 19.31
C LYS A 290 -6.75 13.81 19.72
N GLU A 291 -7.35 14.90 19.25
CA GLU A 291 -8.76 15.22 19.47
C GLU A 291 -9.66 14.14 18.87
N PHE A 292 -9.42 13.78 17.60
CA PHE A 292 -10.15 12.70 16.92
C PHE A 292 -10.10 11.37 17.69
N LEU A 293 -8.91 10.95 18.14
CA LEU A 293 -8.75 9.70 18.90
C LEU A 293 -9.48 9.73 20.25
N ASN A 294 -9.49 10.88 20.92
CA ASN A 294 -10.16 11.06 22.20
C ASN A 294 -11.69 11.07 22.05
N GLU A 295 -12.23 11.91 21.16
CA GLU A 295 -13.66 12.06 20.93
C GLU A 295 -14.31 10.75 20.42
N ASN A 296 -13.58 9.97 19.64
CA ASN A 296 -14.09 8.72 19.06
C ASN A 296 -13.77 7.47 19.91
N GLY A 297 -13.13 7.64 21.08
CA GLY A 297 -12.89 6.57 22.07
C GLY A 297 -11.82 5.55 21.67
N TYR A 298 -10.78 5.97 20.94
CA TYR A 298 -9.73 5.09 20.41
C TYR A 298 -8.44 5.05 21.24
N LEU A 299 -8.30 5.89 22.27
CA LEU A 299 -7.07 5.97 23.08
C LEU A 299 -6.69 4.61 23.69
N GLU A 300 -7.66 3.89 24.26
CA GLU A 300 -7.47 2.54 24.83
C GLU A 300 -7.13 1.47 23.79
N SER A 301 -7.27 1.80 22.50
CA SER A 301 -7.06 0.87 21.37
C SER A 301 -5.65 0.99 20.77
N LEU A 302 -4.84 1.93 21.27
CA LEU A 302 -3.51 2.21 20.73
C LEU A 302 -2.46 1.21 21.21
N ASN A 303 -2.48 0.84 22.49
CA ASN A 303 -1.47 -0.06 23.06
C ASN A 303 -1.73 -1.51 22.64
N ARG A 304 -0.66 -2.19 22.23
CA ARG A 304 -0.70 -3.54 21.67
C ARG A 304 0.37 -4.43 22.29
N ARG A 305 0.10 -5.72 22.32
CA ARG A 305 1.01 -6.76 22.81
C ARG A 305 1.00 -7.97 21.89
N TYR A 306 1.98 -8.86 22.02
CA TYR A 306 1.88 -10.17 21.40
C TYR A 306 0.63 -10.90 21.90
N ALA A 307 -0.09 -11.53 20.98
CA ALA A 307 -1.24 -12.37 21.30
C ALA A 307 -0.76 -13.67 21.95
N THR A 308 -1.56 -14.22 22.86
CA THR A 308 -1.34 -15.55 23.45
C THR A 308 -2.48 -16.48 23.08
N LEU A 309 -2.33 -17.79 23.35
CA LEU A 309 -3.41 -18.76 23.10
C LEU A 309 -4.72 -18.40 23.84
N ASP A 310 -4.62 -17.80 25.03
CA ASP A 310 -5.77 -17.37 25.83
C ASP A 310 -6.56 -16.21 25.21
N ASP A 311 -6.02 -15.56 24.19
CA ASP A 311 -6.70 -14.50 23.46
C ASP A 311 -7.56 -15.03 22.30
N ILE A 312 -7.35 -16.27 21.87
CA ILE A 312 -7.95 -16.80 20.63
C ILE A 312 -9.19 -17.63 20.92
N SER A 313 -10.30 -17.27 20.29
CA SER A 313 -11.52 -18.08 20.32
C SER A 313 -11.34 -19.39 19.54
N VAL A 314 -11.90 -20.48 20.07
CA VAL A 314 -11.88 -21.81 19.44
C VAL A 314 -12.40 -21.79 18.01
N ASN A 315 -13.39 -20.94 17.71
CA ASN A 315 -13.96 -20.80 16.37
C ASN A 315 -12.98 -20.27 15.32
N ASN A 316 -11.88 -19.65 15.75
CA ASN A 316 -10.88 -19.05 14.89
C ASN A 316 -9.63 -19.95 14.73
N ILE A 317 -9.65 -21.15 15.32
CA ILE A 317 -8.58 -22.15 15.24
C ILE A 317 -9.01 -23.25 14.24
N LEU A 318 -8.19 -23.47 13.21
CA LEU A 318 -8.38 -24.54 12.21
C LEU A 318 -7.82 -25.88 12.69
N PHE A 319 -6.75 -25.84 13.49
CA PHE A 319 -6.11 -27.01 14.09
C PHE A 319 -5.38 -26.60 15.37
N SER A 320 -5.36 -27.48 16.36
CA SER A 320 -4.52 -27.34 17.56
C SER A 320 -3.89 -28.67 17.89
N ASN A 321 -2.58 -28.67 18.15
CA ASN A 321 -1.88 -29.86 18.57
C ASN A 321 -2.16 -30.15 20.05
N LYS A 322 -2.40 -31.41 20.42
CA LYS A 322 -2.91 -31.76 21.76
C LYS A 322 -1.93 -31.42 22.90
N ASP A 323 -0.64 -31.36 22.60
CA ASP A 323 0.41 -31.00 23.57
C ASP A 323 0.44 -29.50 23.89
N SER A 324 -0.19 -28.66 23.06
CA SER A 324 -0.31 -27.22 23.29
C SER A 324 -1.24 -26.87 24.46
N VAL A 325 -1.93 -27.86 25.04
CA VAL A 325 -2.91 -27.71 26.14
C VAL A 325 -2.43 -28.36 27.45
N LYS A 326 -1.24 -28.96 27.52
CA LYS A 326 -0.73 -29.56 28.78
C LYS A 326 0.77 -29.33 28.98
N ARG A 327 1.10 -28.48 29.96
CA ARG A 327 2.35 -28.63 30.72
C ARG A 327 2.29 -29.99 31.42
N VAL A 328 3.33 -30.83 31.25
CA VAL A 328 3.93 -31.80 32.23
C VAL A 328 4.45 -33.09 31.56
N THR A 329 5.78 -33.26 31.67
CA THR A 329 6.65 -34.46 31.80
C THR A 329 6.48 -35.69 30.90
N GLY A 330 7.62 -36.08 30.29
CA GLY A 330 7.91 -37.45 29.88
C GLY A 330 8.12 -37.63 28.38
N ILE A 331 9.17 -37.04 27.81
CA ILE A 331 9.61 -37.33 26.43
C ILE A 331 10.92 -38.13 26.52
N ASN A 332 11.01 -39.18 25.70
CA ASN A 332 12.17 -40.06 25.57
C ASN A 332 13.35 -39.25 25.01
N ILE A 333 14.48 -39.23 25.71
CA ILE A 333 15.67 -38.39 25.41
C ILE A 333 16.17 -38.60 23.96
N PHE A 334 15.95 -39.78 23.37
CA PHE A 334 16.34 -40.07 22.00
C PHE A 334 15.46 -39.38 20.94
N ASP A 335 14.19 -39.08 21.24
CA ASP A 335 13.31 -38.34 20.31
C ASP A 335 13.67 -36.85 20.30
N GLU A 336 14.12 -36.30 21.44
CA GLU A 336 14.67 -34.95 21.55
C GLU A 336 15.97 -34.83 20.74
N MET A 337 16.89 -35.78 20.89
CA MET A 337 18.14 -35.82 20.09
C MET A 337 17.90 -35.98 18.58
N ALA A 338 16.81 -36.65 18.16
CA ALA A 338 16.45 -36.78 16.75
C ALA A 338 15.92 -35.46 16.15
N THR A 339 15.25 -34.61 16.95
CA THR A 339 14.82 -33.27 16.52
C THR A 339 15.99 -32.29 16.35
N GLU A 340 17.14 -32.55 17.00
CA GLU A 340 18.34 -31.71 16.88
C GLU A 340 19.16 -31.93 15.59
N VAL A 341 18.86 -32.99 14.83
CA VAL A 341 19.58 -33.31 13.59
C VAL A 341 18.97 -32.56 12.41
N ALA A 342 19.77 -31.74 11.72
CA ALA A 342 19.34 -31.01 10.53
C ALA A 342 18.91 -31.97 9.40
N VAL A 343 17.71 -31.75 8.86
CA VAL A 343 17.11 -32.51 7.78
C VAL A 343 17.38 -31.82 6.45
N ASN A 344 17.99 -32.52 5.50
CA ASN A 344 18.20 -32.00 4.14
C ASN A 344 16.85 -31.87 3.39
N PRO A 345 16.38 -30.65 3.05
CA PRO A 345 15.08 -30.45 2.39
C PRO A 345 14.97 -31.11 1.01
N LYS A 346 16.10 -31.36 0.32
CA LYS A 346 16.13 -32.02 -1.01
C LYS A 346 15.51 -33.44 -0.99
N LYS A 347 15.46 -34.10 0.18
CA LYS A 347 14.83 -35.42 0.36
C LYS A 347 13.33 -35.41 0.06
N PHE A 348 12.68 -34.25 0.14
CA PHE A 348 11.22 -34.11 -0.05
C PHE A 348 10.85 -33.51 -1.41
N SER A 349 11.76 -33.53 -2.39
CA SER A 349 11.49 -33.02 -3.75
C SER A 349 10.38 -33.79 -4.50
N LYS A 350 10.03 -35.02 -4.06
CA LYS A 350 9.05 -35.91 -4.70
C LYS A 350 7.81 -36.23 -3.83
N VAL A 351 7.52 -35.45 -2.79
CA VAL A 351 6.35 -35.68 -1.92
C VAL A 351 5.04 -35.19 -2.56
N GLU A 352 3.90 -35.70 -2.08
CA GLU A 352 2.55 -35.27 -2.49
C GLU A 352 2.40 -33.75 -2.37
N GLU A 353 1.93 -33.08 -3.43
CA GLU A 353 1.65 -31.64 -3.44
C GLU A 353 0.14 -31.39 -3.37
N VAL A 354 -0.30 -30.52 -2.46
CA VAL A 354 -1.71 -30.16 -2.28
C VAL A 354 -1.87 -28.64 -2.18
N THR A 355 -3.04 -28.11 -2.54
CA THR A 355 -3.32 -26.68 -2.31
C THR A 355 -3.60 -26.41 -0.84
N ALA A 356 -3.42 -25.16 -0.39
CA ALA A 356 -3.76 -24.74 0.97
C ALA A 356 -5.22 -25.01 1.33
N GLU A 357 -6.16 -24.79 0.40
CA GLU A 357 -7.58 -25.11 0.59
C GLU A 357 -7.81 -26.61 0.78
N GLN A 358 -7.20 -27.45 -0.06
CA GLN A 358 -7.31 -28.90 0.05
C GLN A 358 -6.69 -29.40 1.36
N PHE A 359 -5.57 -28.82 1.78
CA PHE A 359 -4.94 -29.14 3.07
C PHE A 359 -5.89 -28.83 4.24
N VAL A 360 -6.51 -27.65 4.26
CA VAL A 360 -7.44 -27.25 5.32
C VAL A 360 -8.73 -28.08 5.32
N GLN A 361 -9.30 -28.38 4.16
CA GLN A 361 -10.58 -29.08 4.07
C GLN A 361 -10.46 -30.60 4.25
N ASN A 362 -9.39 -31.21 3.74
CA ASN A 362 -9.31 -32.67 3.62
C ASN A 362 -8.25 -33.31 4.53
N ILE A 363 -7.21 -32.56 4.94
CA ILE A 363 -6.08 -33.11 5.70
C ILE A 363 -6.15 -32.68 7.17
N LEU A 364 -6.29 -31.39 7.46
CA LEU A 364 -6.36 -30.89 8.84
C LEU A 364 -7.42 -31.58 9.72
N PRO A 365 -8.67 -31.85 9.26
CA PRO A 365 -9.71 -32.40 10.13
C PRO A 365 -9.43 -33.80 10.67
N ILE A 366 -8.58 -34.57 9.99
CA ILE A 366 -8.18 -35.94 10.37
C ILE A 366 -6.76 -35.99 10.97
N THR A 367 -6.09 -34.83 11.11
CA THR A 367 -4.74 -34.71 11.66
C THR A 367 -4.77 -34.74 13.18
N LYS A 368 -3.84 -35.48 13.81
CA LYS A 368 -3.66 -35.52 15.27
C LYS A 368 -2.45 -34.72 15.73
N GLU A 369 -1.33 -34.81 15.02
CA GLU A 369 -0.11 -34.03 15.25
C GLU A 369 0.37 -33.42 13.91
N LEU A 370 0.88 -32.20 13.97
CA LEU A 370 1.36 -31.44 12.82
C LEU A 370 2.71 -30.79 13.14
N GLU A 371 3.70 -31.01 12.27
CA GLU A 371 5.00 -30.34 12.32
C GLU A 371 5.29 -29.68 10.97
N VAL A 372 5.96 -28.54 10.97
CA VAL A 372 6.47 -27.90 9.74
C VAL A 372 7.97 -28.16 9.61
N LEU A 373 8.45 -28.43 8.41
CA LEU A 373 9.87 -28.32 8.14
C LEU A 373 10.21 -26.83 7.98
N LEU A 374 10.77 -26.22 9.04
CA LEU A 374 11.19 -24.83 9.00
C LEU A 374 12.47 -24.71 8.18
N GLU A 375 12.41 -24.25 6.94
CA GLU A 375 13.58 -24.09 6.06
C GLU A 375 14.17 -22.67 6.17
N ASN A 376 15.42 -22.49 5.74
CA ASN A 376 16.06 -21.16 5.68
C ASN A 376 15.23 -20.13 4.89
N LYS A 377 14.54 -20.56 3.82
CA LYS A 377 13.70 -19.69 2.98
C LYS A 377 12.48 -19.11 3.71
N HIS A 378 12.04 -19.73 4.81
CA HIS A 378 10.83 -19.33 5.53
C HIS A 378 11.05 -18.15 6.48
N SER A 379 12.29 -17.66 6.65
CA SER A 379 12.55 -16.51 7.52
C SER A 379 11.73 -15.29 7.11
N SER A 380 11.58 -14.98 5.82
CA SER A 380 10.73 -13.87 5.35
C SER A 380 9.22 -14.13 5.54
N ASN A 381 8.83 -15.35 5.90
CA ASN A 381 7.46 -15.74 6.20
C ASN A 381 7.16 -15.77 7.69
N THR A 382 8.12 -15.45 8.56
CA THR A 382 7.83 -15.42 10.00
C THR A 382 6.86 -14.29 10.33
N VAL A 383 5.88 -14.61 11.17
CA VAL A 383 4.76 -13.72 11.52
C VAL A 383 4.42 -13.85 12.99
N SER A 384 4.10 -12.71 13.61
CA SER A 384 3.56 -12.63 14.96
C SER A 384 2.13 -12.10 14.93
N LEU A 385 1.28 -12.68 15.76
CA LEU A 385 -0.07 -12.20 16.00
C LEU A 385 -0.06 -11.15 17.12
N ILE A 386 -0.74 -10.03 16.89
CA ILE A 386 -0.75 -8.87 17.77
C ILE A 386 -2.17 -8.65 18.30
N ALA A 387 -2.29 -8.55 19.63
CA ALA A 387 -3.56 -8.34 20.35
C ALA A 387 -3.64 -6.91 20.91
N PRO A 388 -4.85 -6.38 21.18
CA PRO A 388 -4.98 -5.18 21.99
C PRO A 388 -4.53 -5.45 23.42
N GLU A 389 -3.88 -4.48 24.06
CA GLU A 389 -3.56 -4.60 25.48
C GLU A 389 -4.85 -4.60 26.32
N ASN A 390 -5.77 -3.68 26.01
CA ASN A 390 -7.12 -3.65 26.57
C ASN A 390 -8.10 -4.45 25.69
N LYS A 391 -8.55 -5.62 26.16
CA LYS A 391 -9.45 -6.53 25.42
C LYS A 391 -10.81 -5.91 25.08
N ASP A 392 -11.28 -4.98 25.91
CA ASP A 392 -12.59 -4.32 25.76
C ASP A 392 -12.51 -3.04 24.92
N SER A 393 -11.32 -2.73 24.37
CA SER A 393 -11.11 -1.55 23.53
C SER A 393 -11.82 -1.64 22.18
N LYS A 394 -12.23 -0.47 21.66
CA LYS A 394 -12.91 -0.34 20.37
C LYS A 394 -11.97 -0.70 19.22
N THR A 395 -12.37 -1.59 18.31
CA THR A 395 -11.51 -1.90 17.16
C THR A 395 -11.28 -0.67 16.27
N MET A 396 -10.01 -0.39 15.98
CA MET A 396 -9.56 0.59 15.00
C MET A 396 -9.40 0.00 13.59
N PHE A 397 -9.48 -1.33 13.47
CA PHE A 397 -9.21 -2.04 12.22
C PHE A 397 -10.44 -2.14 11.33
N LYS A 398 -10.22 -2.43 10.05
CA LYS A 398 -11.27 -2.63 9.03
C LYS A 398 -12.18 -3.83 9.33
N TRP A 399 -11.73 -4.76 10.18
CA TRP A 399 -12.48 -5.93 10.64
C TRP A 399 -12.96 -5.75 12.09
N LYS A 400 -13.86 -6.64 12.51
CA LYS A 400 -14.65 -6.51 13.76
C LYS A 400 -13.90 -6.85 15.05
N ASN A 401 -12.74 -7.50 14.97
CA ASN A 401 -11.91 -7.83 16.13
C ASN A 401 -10.71 -6.89 16.26
N GLY A 402 -10.10 -6.88 17.44
CA GLY A 402 -8.96 -6.03 17.76
C GLY A 402 -7.59 -6.61 17.38
N PHE A 403 -7.50 -7.73 16.66
CA PHE A 403 -6.21 -8.38 16.40
C PHE A 403 -5.60 -7.92 15.07
N SER A 404 -4.28 -7.89 14.99
CA SER A 404 -3.52 -7.66 13.75
C SER A 404 -2.33 -8.63 13.69
N TRP A 405 -1.47 -8.51 12.68
CA TRP A 405 -0.27 -9.34 12.57
C TRP A 405 0.90 -8.52 12.03
N ALA A 406 2.11 -8.97 12.32
CA ALA A 406 3.36 -8.36 11.89
C ALA A 406 4.31 -9.44 11.34
N TYR A 407 4.77 -9.25 10.11
CA TYR A 407 5.84 -10.07 9.52
C TYR A 407 7.22 -9.52 9.91
N THR A 408 8.26 -10.36 9.92
CA THR A 408 9.65 -9.93 10.19
C THR A 408 10.15 -8.88 9.18
N GLY A 409 11.09 -8.04 9.61
CA GLY A 409 11.73 -7.04 8.78
C GLY A 409 13.23 -6.87 9.08
N ASN A 410 14.05 -7.66 8.36
CA ASN A 410 15.51 -7.82 8.41
C ASN A 410 16.07 -8.63 9.60
N ILE A 411 15.87 -9.95 9.55
CA ILE A 411 16.86 -10.90 10.07
C ILE A 411 18.03 -10.92 9.08
N THR A 412 18.85 -9.88 9.14
CA THR A 412 20.24 -9.95 8.71
C THR A 412 21.03 -10.57 9.85
N ASP A 413 21.97 -11.47 9.70
CA ASP A 413 22.46 -12.31 8.63
C ASP A 413 23.44 -13.27 9.33
N SER A 414 24.06 -14.22 8.63
CA SER A 414 25.21 -14.94 9.20
C SER A 414 26.26 -13.96 9.80
N PRO A 415 26.97 -14.31 10.90
CA PRO A 415 28.08 -13.52 11.44
C PRO A 415 29.10 -13.06 10.38
N MET A 416 29.30 -13.84 9.32
CA MET A 416 30.18 -13.48 8.20
C MET A 416 29.66 -12.26 7.42
N LYS A 417 28.35 -12.14 7.24
CA LYS A 417 27.71 -11.03 6.54
C LYS A 417 27.72 -9.75 7.38
N GLU A 418 27.61 -9.88 8.71
CA GLU A 418 27.87 -8.75 9.62
C GLU A 418 29.32 -8.25 9.52
N ASN A 419 30.29 -9.17 9.51
CA ASN A 419 31.71 -8.82 9.36
C ASN A 419 32.01 -8.17 8.01
N VAL A 420 31.43 -8.68 6.90
CA VAL A 420 31.51 -8.05 5.57
C VAL A 420 30.95 -6.63 5.60
N LYS A 421 29.76 -6.44 6.20
CA LYS A 421 29.15 -5.12 6.33
C LYS A 421 29.99 -4.16 7.19
N SER A 422 30.57 -4.64 8.28
CA SER A 422 31.49 -3.87 9.13
C SER A 422 32.79 -3.51 8.41
N ALA A 423 33.20 -4.29 7.41
CA ALA A 423 34.32 -3.99 6.53
C ALA A 423 33.94 -3.07 5.34
N GLY A 424 32.66 -2.69 5.21
CA GLY A 424 32.16 -1.80 4.16
C GLY A 424 31.59 -2.50 2.91
N GLY A 425 31.50 -3.84 2.92
CA GLY A 425 31.03 -4.64 1.79
C GLY A 425 29.52 -4.62 1.59
N ASN A 426 29.09 -4.91 0.36
CA ASN A 426 27.71 -5.00 -0.04
C ASN A 426 27.15 -6.42 0.17
N VAL A 427 26.17 -6.49 1.07
CA VAL A 427 25.53 -7.73 1.48
C VAL A 427 24.18 -7.99 0.79
N ASN A 428 23.74 -7.10 -0.10
CA ASN A 428 22.44 -7.19 -0.77
C ASN A 428 22.54 -7.63 -2.24
N GLY A 429 23.63 -8.31 -2.61
CA GLY A 429 23.83 -8.83 -3.97
C GLY A 429 22.84 -9.93 -4.35
N VAL A 430 22.59 -10.09 -5.65
CA VAL A 430 21.78 -11.21 -6.20
C VAL A 430 22.52 -12.54 -6.12
N LEU A 431 23.85 -12.49 -6.12
CA LEU A 431 24.78 -13.58 -5.81
C LEU A 431 25.90 -12.98 -4.97
N ARG A 432 26.31 -13.67 -3.91
CA ARG A 432 27.40 -13.28 -3.01
C ARG A 432 28.30 -14.49 -2.75
N PHE A 433 29.60 -14.27 -2.73
CA PHE A 433 30.59 -15.22 -2.22
C PHE A 433 31.46 -14.50 -1.19
N SER A 434 31.40 -14.94 0.06
CA SER A 434 32.20 -14.36 1.14
C SER A 434 33.07 -15.42 1.78
N ILE A 435 34.23 -15.01 2.27
CA ILE A 435 35.13 -15.87 3.05
C ILE A 435 35.48 -15.19 4.38
N GLN A 436 35.82 -16.00 5.37
CA GLN A 436 36.26 -15.54 6.68
C GLN A 436 37.37 -16.42 7.23
N TRP A 437 38.34 -15.79 7.89
CA TRP A 437 39.39 -16.43 8.68
C TRP A 437 39.83 -15.51 9.82
N ASN A 438 40.79 -15.94 10.64
CA ASN A 438 41.31 -15.16 11.77
C ASN A 438 40.23 -14.81 12.83
N ASP A 439 39.23 -15.69 12.99
CA ASP A 439 38.10 -15.56 13.91
C ASP A 439 38.21 -16.45 15.16
N ASP A 440 38.77 -17.66 15.02
CA ASP A 440 38.99 -18.60 16.13
C ASP A 440 40.42 -18.51 16.70
N ASP A 441 41.43 -18.42 15.83
CA ASP A 441 42.85 -18.26 16.17
C ASP A 441 43.51 -17.18 15.32
N TYR A 442 44.68 -16.69 15.75
CA TYR A 442 45.40 -15.68 14.98
C TYR A 442 45.99 -16.31 13.71
N ASN A 443 45.43 -15.93 12.56
CA ASN A 443 45.84 -16.40 11.25
C ASN A 443 46.23 -15.21 10.36
N PRO A 444 47.54 -14.93 10.20
CA PRO A 444 48.04 -13.81 9.39
C PRO A 444 48.14 -14.14 7.89
N ASN A 445 47.64 -15.30 7.43
CA ASN A 445 47.66 -15.66 6.03
C ASN A 445 46.76 -14.73 5.20
N ASP A 446 47.15 -14.56 3.94
CA ASP A 446 46.43 -13.75 2.96
C ASP A 446 45.57 -14.68 2.10
N PHE A 447 44.30 -14.85 2.48
CA PHE A 447 43.35 -15.69 1.78
C PHE A 447 42.47 -14.83 0.88
N ASP A 448 42.55 -15.08 -0.42
CA ASP A 448 41.78 -14.35 -1.43
C ASP A 448 40.50 -15.12 -1.81
N ALA A 449 39.39 -14.41 -1.93
CA ALA A 449 38.19 -14.87 -2.63
C ALA A 449 38.37 -14.73 -4.15
N HIS A 450 38.10 -15.80 -4.88
CA HIS A 450 38.14 -15.79 -6.34
C HIS A 450 36.85 -16.36 -6.94
N CYS A 451 36.47 -15.80 -8.09
CA CYS A 451 35.42 -16.37 -8.94
C CYS A 451 35.83 -16.36 -10.41
N LEU A 452 35.75 -17.52 -11.08
CA LEU A 452 35.82 -17.61 -12.54
C LEU A 452 34.41 -17.58 -13.13
N GLU A 453 34.10 -16.53 -13.89
CA GLU A 453 32.82 -16.31 -14.57
C GLU A 453 32.69 -17.20 -15.84
N PRO A 454 31.47 -17.37 -16.39
CA PRO A 454 31.21 -18.28 -17.53
C PRO A 454 32.04 -18.00 -18.78
N ASN A 455 32.42 -16.74 -19.00
CA ASN A 455 33.24 -16.31 -20.14
C ASN A 455 34.75 -16.44 -19.89
N GLY A 456 35.17 -16.99 -18.74
CA GLY A 456 36.57 -17.12 -18.35
C GLY A 456 37.17 -15.87 -17.70
N ASN A 457 36.37 -14.83 -17.43
CA ASN A 457 36.82 -13.68 -16.64
C ASN A 457 36.98 -14.09 -15.16
N GLU A 458 38.11 -13.76 -14.54
CA GLU A 458 38.37 -14.05 -13.12
C GLU A 458 38.24 -12.77 -12.30
N ILE A 459 37.42 -12.81 -11.25
CA ILE A 459 37.29 -11.75 -10.25
C ILE A 459 38.19 -12.09 -9.07
N TYR A 460 39.15 -11.21 -8.80
CA TYR A 460 40.17 -11.31 -7.75
C TYR A 460 40.87 -9.96 -7.56
N TYR A 461 41.84 -9.86 -6.66
CA TYR A 461 42.60 -8.62 -6.38
C TYR A 461 43.08 -7.86 -7.64
N GLY A 462 43.61 -8.56 -8.64
CA GLY A 462 44.12 -7.94 -9.87
C GLY A 462 43.04 -7.51 -10.87
N ASN A 463 41.80 -7.97 -10.68
CA ASN A 463 40.66 -7.68 -11.52
C ASN A 463 39.38 -7.63 -10.66
N LYS A 464 39.29 -6.59 -9.84
CA LYS A 464 38.27 -6.51 -8.77
C LYS A 464 36.86 -6.30 -9.29
N ASN A 465 36.68 -5.76 -10.49
CA ASN A 465 35.38 -5.32 -10.97
C ASN A 465 35.14 -5.66 -12.45
N ASN A 466 33.92 -6.07 -12.77
CA ASN A 466 33.44 -6.22 -14.13
C ASN A 466 32.07 -5.53 -14.27
N TYR A 467 32.06 -4.33 -14.84
CA TYR A 467 30.86 -3.52 -15.01
C TYR A 467 29.79 -4.19 -15.90
N ARG A 468 30.20 -5.15 -16.77
CA ARG A 468 29.27 -5.84 -17.67
C ARG A 468 28.42 -6.86 -16.93
N THR A 469 29.00 -7.59 -15.98
CA THR A 469 28.31 -8.59 -15.16
C THR A 469 27.92 -8.06 -13.79
N THR A 470 28.34 -6.84 -13.45
CA THR A 470 28.17 -6.19 -12.14
C THR A 470 28.88 -6.89 -10.98
N SER A 471 29.85 -7.74 -11.29
CA SER A 471 30.66 -8.42 -10.29
C SER A 471 31.68 -7.47 -9.67
N GLU A 472 31.86 -7.56 -8.35
CA GLU A 472 32.80 -6.72 -7.61
C GLU A 472 33.37 -7.49 -6.41
N LEU A 473 34.70 -7.52 -6.27
CA LEU A 473 35.40 -7.81 -5.02
C LEU A 473 35.43 -6.52 -4.19
N ASP A 474 34.44 -6.36 -3.31
CA ASP A 474 34.17 -5.11 -2.59
C ASP A 474 34.83 -5.05 -1.19
N VAL A 475 35.27 -6.19 -0.67
CA VAL A 475 36.08 -6.31 0.55
C VAL A 475 37.25 -7.25 0.29
N ASP A 476 38.45 -6.79 0.63
CA ASP A 476 39.74 -7.39 0.29
C ASP A 476 40.73 -7.13 1.45
N ILE A 477 40.73 -8.01 2.47
CA ILE A 477 41.55 -7.85 3.67
C ILE A 477 42.87 -8.62 3.49
N ILE A 478 43.89 -7.88 3.08
CA ILE A 478 45.25 -8.42 2.87
C ILE A 478 46.13 -8.47 4.13
N THR A 479 45.66 -7.87 5.24
CA THR A 479 46.44 -7.81 6.49
C THR A 479 45.53 -8.09 7.69
N PRO A 480 45.35 -9.38 8.06
CA PRO A 480 44.56 -9.77 9.22
C PRO A 480 45.08 -9.13 10.51
N ILE A 481 44.17 -8.60 11.33
CA ILE A 481 44.49 -7.97 12.62
C ILE A 481 44.15 -8.94 13.74
N ARG A 482 45.01 -9.06 14.76
CA ARG A 482 44.77 -9.95 15.89
C ARG A 482 43.44 -9.65 16.58
N ASN A 483 42.68 -10.70 16.91
CA ASN A 483 41.34 -10.62 17.54
C ASN A 483 40.27 -9.92 16.70
N LYS A 484 40.43 -9.89 15.37
CA LYS A 484 39.43 -9.36 14.45
C LYS A 484 39.32 -10.29 13.25
N ALA A 485 38.13 -10.82 12.99
CA ALA A 485 37.87 -11.64 11.82
C ALA A 485 38.31 -10.91 10.54
N ALA A 486 39.08 -11.59 9.70
CA ALA A 486 39.39 -11.16 8.35
C ALA A 486 38.34 -11.74 7.41
N VAL A 487 37.90 -10.94 6.44
CA VAL A 487 36.83 -11.27 5.50
C VAL A 487 37.15 -10.73 4.12
N GLU A 488 36.69 -11.45 3.10
CA GLU A 488 36.57 -10.91 1.74
C GLU A 488 35.19 -11.21 1.17
N ASN A 489 34.79 -10.43 0.17
CA ASN A 489 33.47 -10.54 -0.41
C ASN A 489 33.48 -10.20 -1.90
N ILE A 490 32.93 -11.13 -2.69
CA ILE A 490 32.56 -10.91 -4.09
C ILE A 490 31.05 -10.84 -4.19
N THR A 491 30.52 -9.83 -4.89
CA THR A 491 29.09 -9.60 -5.05
C THR A 491 28.72 -9.35 -6.51
N TRP A 492 27.51 -9.75 -6.89
CA TRP A 492 26.86 -9.34 -8.14
C TRP A 492 25.61 -8.55 -7.77
N SER A 493 25.43 -7.36 -8.34
CA SER A 493 24.33 -6.47 -7.93
C SER A 493 23.09 -6.57 -8.82
N ASP A 494 23.22 -7.07 -10.05
CA ASP A 494 22.13 -7.11 -11.03
C ASP A 494 22.09 -8.43 -11.81
N GLN A 495 21.08 -9.25 -11.51
CA GLN A 495 20.87 -10.56 -12.15
C GLN A 495 20.66 -10.43 -13.67
N SER A 496 20.09 -9.33 -14.15
CA SER A 496 19.80 -9.14 -15.59
C SER A 496 21.08 -9.00 -16.44
N LYS A 497 22.19 -8.64 -15.80
CA LYS A 497 23.50 -8.42 -16.42
C LYS A 497 24.44 -9.62 -16.27
N MET A 498 24.08 -10.60 -15.43
CA MET A 498 24.86 -11.83 -15.27
C MET A 498 24.82 -12.67 -16.55
N LEU A 499 25.90 -13.39 -16.80
CA LEU A 499 26.02 -14.30 -17.94
C LEU A 499 25.44 -15.67 -17.56
N GLU A 500 24.71 -16.29 -18.48
CA GLU A 500 24.28 -17.67 -18.29
C GLU A 500 25.49 -18.62 -18.32
N GLY A 501 25.48 -19.61 -17.45
CA GLY A 501 26.55 -20.60 -17.34
C GLY A 501 27.12 -20.72 -15.92
N SER A 502 28.33 -21.28 -15.84
CA SER A 502 28.97 -21.70 -14.59
C SER A 502 29.93 -20.66 -14.02
N TYR A 503 29.72 -20.33 -12.74
CA TYR A 503 30.55 -19.50 -11.88
C TYR A 503 31.30 -20.39 -10.89
N LYS A 504 32.62 -20.40 -10.94
CA LYS A 504 33.46 -21.28 -10.10
C LYS A 504 34.09 -20.49 -8.97
N PHE A 505 33.73 -20.83 -7.74
CA PHE A 505 34.20 -20.17 -6.52
C PHE A 505 35.30 -20.97 -5.85
N PHE A 506 36.41 -20.30 -5.51
CA PHE A 506 37.54 -20.91 -4.83
C PHE A 506 38.25 -19.90 -3.92
N VAL A 507 38.97 -20.42 -2.93
CA VAL A 507 39.84 -19.61 -2.05
C VAL A 507 41.28 -19.86 -2.44
N HIS A 508 42.05 -18.80 -2.58
CA HIS A 508 43.46 -18.83 -2.94
C HIS A 508 44.31 -18.31 -1.78
N ASN A 509 45.28 -19.09 -1.33
CA ASN A 509 46.23 -18.62 -0.32
C ASN A 509 47.38 -17.85 -0.98
N PHE A 510 47.21 -16.54 -1.15
CA PHE A 510 48.21 -15.69 -1.78
C PHE A 510 49.55 -15.75 -1.07
N SER A 511 49.54 -15.65 0.27
CA SER A 511 50.71 -15.72 1.13
C SER A 511 50.43 -16.50 2.41
N ASN A 512 51.24 -17.53 2.66
CA ASN A 512 51.25 -18.23 3.95
C ASN A 512 52.26 -17.51 4.85
N ASN A 513 51.75 -16.85 5.89
CA ASN A 513 52.51 -16.07 6.86
C ASN A 513 52.58 -16.76 8.24
N GLY A 514 52.46 -18.09 8.27
CA GLY A 514 52.58 -18.92 9.46
C GLY A 514 51.25 -19.26 10.15
N GLY A 515 50.11 -18.89 9.58
CA GLY A 515 48.79 -19.32 10.06
C GLY A 515 48.50 -20.77 9.71
N ARG A 516 47.91 -21.52 10.65
CA ARG A 516 47.67 -22.98 10.51
C ARG A 516 46.20 -23.38 10.40
N SER A 517 45.28 -22.46 10.65
CA SER A 517 43.86 -22.66 10.41
C SER A 517 43.50 -22.40 8.95
N GLY A 518 42.40 -23.02 8.51
CA GLY A 518 41.84 -22.76 7.19
C GLY A 518 40.81 -21.62 7.23
N PHE A 519 39.74 -21.74 6.45
CA PHE A 519 38.75 -20.69 6.23
C PHE A 519 37.31 -21.21 6.32
N LYS A 520 36.39 -20.28 6.55
CA LYS A 520 34.93 -20.46 6.37
C LYS A 520 34.52 -19.71 5.11
N ALA A 521 33.54 -20.22 4.37
CA ALA A 521 33.02 -19.55 3.18
C ALA A 521 31.48 -19.61 3.12
N GLU A 522 30.89 -18.63 2.48
CA GLU A 522 29.46 -18.55 2.22
C GLU A 522 29.18 -18.19 0.77
N ILE A 523 28.23 -18.90 0.16
CA ILE A 523 27.62 -18.50 -1.11
C ILE A 523 26.15 -18.19 -0.84
N GLU A 524 25.67 -17.02 -1.25
CA GLU A 524 24.29 -16.60 -1.07
C GLU A 524 23.65 -16.20 -2.39
N PHE A 525 22.49 -16.78 -2.70
CA PHE A 525 21.63 -16.40 -3.82
C PHE A 525 20.19 -16.87 -3.52
N ASP A 526 19.18 -16.24 -4.12
CA ASP A 526 17.75 -16.53 -3.90
C ASP A 526 17.36 -16.59 -2.39
N GLY A 527 18.03 -15.81 -1.55
CA GLY A 527 17.85 -15.80 -0.10
C GLY A 527 18.31 -17.07 0.64
N LYS A 528 19.04 -17.98 -0.05
CA LYS A 528 19.66 -19.18 0.52
C LYS A 528 21.15 -18.94 0.72
N ILE A 529 21.65 -19.26 1.91
CA ILE A 529 23.08 -19.25 2.24
C ILE A 529 23.57 -20.71 2.25
N TYR A 530 24.66 -20.96 1.53
CA TYR A 530 25.41 -22.22 1.54
C TYR A 530 26.71 -21.97 2.29
N SER A 531 26.89 -22.63 3.44
CA SER A 531 28.08 -22.47 4.28
C SER A 531 29.05 -23.63 4.06
N PHE A 532 30.33 -23.28 3.99
CA PHE A 532 31.44 -24.21 3.81
C PHE A 532 32.50 -23.95 4.88
N ALA A 533 33.16 -25.01 5.33
CA ALA A 533 34.29 -24.91 6.23
C ALA A 533 35.44 -25.77 5.72
N TYR A 534 36.63 -25.19 5.68
CA TYR A 534 37.87 -25.88 5.38
C TYR A 534 38.81 -25.68 6.55
N SER A 535 39.04 -26.72 7.33
CA SER A 535 39.78 -26.64 8.61
C SER A 535 41.27 -26.97 8.50
N LYS A 536 41.76 -27.32 7.30
CA LYS A 536 43.17 -27.68 7.08
C LYS A 536 44.00 -26.44 6.78
N GLU A 537 45.27 -26.48 7.14
CA GLU A 537 46.28 -25.49 6.73
C GLU A 537 46.38 -25.46 5.19
N LEU A 538 46.50 -24.25 4.62
CA LEU A 538 46.74 -24.04 3.20
C LEU A 538 48.22 -23.75 2.96
N ARG A 539 48.83 -24.39 1.97
CA ARG A 539 50.19 -24.09 1.50
C ARG A 539 50.22 -22.77 0.74
N HIS A 540 51.41 -22.19 0.62
CA HIS A 540 51.61 -20.99 -0.21
C HIS A 540 51.15 -21.24 -1.66
N LYS A 541 50.31 -20.34 -2.20
CA LYS A 541 49.66 -20.41 -3.53
C LYS A 541 48.69 -21.58 -3.74
N GLU A 542 48.28 -22.27 -2.67
CA GLU A 542 47.27 -23.32 -2.78
C GLU A 542 45.89 -22.72 -3.11
N LYS A 543 45.13 -23.41 -3.98
CA LYS A 543 43.77 -23.04 -4.35
C LYS A 543 42.81 -24.16 -3.94
N ILE A 544 41.75 -23.81 -3.21
CA ILE A 544 40.73 -24.74 -2.74
C ILE A 544 39.39 -24.39 -3.41
N GLU A 545 38.89 -25.30 -4.26
CA GLU A 545 37.56 -25.15 -4.86
C GLU A 545 36.47 -25.27 -3.79
N VAL A 546 35.57 -24.29 -3.72
CA VAL A 546 34.46 -24.26 -2.75
C VAL A 546 33.19 -24.82 -3.37
N ALA A 547 32.74 -24.25 -4.48
CA ALA A 547 31.56 -24.69 -5.21
C ALA A 547 31.51 -24.13 -6.64
N GLU A 548 30.59 -24.65 -7.43
CA GLU A 548 30.27 -24.20 -8.78
C GLU A 548 28.78 -23.83 -8.84
N VAL A 549 28.46 -22.57 -9.11
CA VAL A 549 27.07 -22.08 -9.25
C VAL A 549 26.75 -21.93 -10.73
N THR A 550 25.69 -22.58 -11.19
CA THR A 550 25.18 -22.42 -12.55
C THR A 550 23.98 -21.49 -12.54
N PHE A 551 24.02 -20.44 -13.37
CA PHE A 551 22.94 -19.49 -13.58
C PHE A 551 22.28 -19.70 -14.94
N ASP A 552 20.95 -19.78 -14.96
CA ASP A 552 20.11 -19.91 -16.15
C ASP A 552 18.94 -18.92 -16.05
N LYS A 553 18.62 -18.17 -17.11
CA LYS A 553 17.58 -17.12 -17.02
C LYS A 553 16.17 -17.68 -16.86
N MET A 554 15.92 -18.93 -17.27
CA MET A 554 14.62 -19.58 -17.11
C MET A 554 14.50 -20.27 -15.74
N ASN A 555 15.57 -20.92 -15.29
CA ASN A 555 15.55 -21.84 -14.14
C ASN A 555 16.21 -21.26 -12.87
N GLY A 556 16.85 -20.09 -12.95
CA GLY A 556 17.52 -19.44 -11.82
C GLY A 556 18.88 -20.05 -11.48
N PHE A 557 19.26 -19.99 -10.21
CA PHE A 557 20.54 -20.48 -9.73
C PHE A 557 20.48 -21.94 -9.24
N THR A 558 21.52 -22.70 -9.56
CA THR A 558 21.77 -24.03 -9.02
C THR A 558 23.23 -24.14 -8.56
N ILE A 559 23.54 -25.02 -7.60
CA ILE A 559 24.89 -25.15 -7.04
C ILE A 559 25.36 -26.60 -7.01
N LYS A 560 26.63 -26.80 -7.35
CA LYS A 560 27.39 -28.03 -7.23
C LYS A 560 28.52 -27.80 -6.23
N GLU A 561 28.36 -28.35 -5.04
CA GLU A 561 29.30 -28.21 -3.92
C GLU A 561 30.59 -29.01 -4.19
N LYS A 562 31.77 -28.40 -3.95
CA LYS A 562 33.08 -29.05 -4.08
C LYS A 562 33.72 -29.34 -2.71
N LEU A 563 33.42 -28.51 -1.72
CA LEU A 563 33.56 -28.84 -0.31
C LEU A 563 32.24 -29.41 0.24
N PRO A 564 32.27 -30.26 1.29
CA PRO A 564 31.06 -30.64 2.00
C PRO A 564 30.36 -29.37 2.49
N SER A 565 29.20 -29.05 1.92
CA SER A 565 28.37 -28.03 2.55
C SER A 565 27.66 -28.67 3.74
N ASN A 566 27.68 -27.98 4.85
CA ASN A 566 26.59 -28.14 5.79
C ASN A 566 25.55 -27.13 5.33
N VAL A 567 24.33 -27.60 5.02
CA VAL A 567 23.18 -26.69 5.03
C VAL A 567 23.05 -26.27 6.49
N SER A 568 23.71 -25.18 6.85
CA SER A 568 23.76 -24.70 8.21
C SER A 568 22.32 -24.36 8.61
N SER A 569 21.84 -25.05 9.64
CA SER A 569 20.68 -24.58 10.40
C SER A 569 21.07 -23.23 11.00
N ARG A 570 20.22 -22.22 10.81
CA ARG A 570 20.35 -20.92 11.48
C ARG A 570 19.24 -20.78 12.51
N GLU A 571 19.44 -19.89 13.46
CA GLU A 571 18.39 -19.53 14.41
C GLU A 571 17.49 -18.45 13.79
N VAL A 572 16.17 -18.66 13.88
CA VAL A 572 15.13 -17.75 13.44
C VAL A 572 14.09 -17.73 14.54
N TRP A 573 13.98 -16.61 15.26
CA TRP A 573 13.00 -16.44 16.34
C TRP A 573 13.03 -17.60 17.36
N ASN A 574 14.24 -17.87 17.86
CA ASN A 574 14.60 -18.98 18.79
C ASN A 574 14.42 -20.41 18.24
N LEU A 575 14.17 -20.58 16.93
CA LEU A 575 14.07 -21.90 16.30
C LEU A 575 15.23 -22.16 15.34
N LYS A 576 15.73 -23.40 15.32
CA LYS A 576 16.73 -23.82 14.33
C LYS A 576 16.04 -24.22 13.03
N THR A 577 16.52 -23.70 11.91
CA THR A 577 16.04 -24.07 10.58
C THR A 577 16.55 -25.46 10.16
N ASN A 578 15.95 -25.98 9.08
CA ASN A 578 16.06 -27.33 8.55
C ASN A 578 15.68 -28.43 9.54
N GLN A 579 14.76 -28.15 10.46
CA GLN A 579 14.22 -29.11 11.42
C GLN A 579 12.69 -29.13 11.36
N PHE A 580 12.10 -30.25 11.77
CA PHE A 580 10.65 -30.30 11.98
C PHE A 580 10.32 -29.62 13.31
N VAL A 581 9.47 -28.59 13.25
CA VAL A 581 9.02 -27.84 14.41
C VAL A 581 7.53 -28.10 14.62
N PRO A 582 7.09 -28.52 15.82
CA PRO A 582 5.67 -28.70 16.12
C PRO A 582 4.87 -27.41 15.91
N VAL A 583 3.70 -27.55 15.28
CA VAL A 583 2.70 -26.47 15.19
C VAL A 583 1.87 -26.47 16.45
N SER A 584 1.72 -25.32 17.10
CA SER A 584 0.81 -25.12 18.23
C SER A 584 -0.64 -25.02 17.75
N VAL A 585 -0.88 -24.08 16.83
CA VAL A 585 -2.20 -23.83 16.23
C VAL A 585 -2.07 -23.40 14.78
N VAL A 586 -3.02 -23.83 13.94
CA VAL A 586 -3.22 -23.30 12.59
C VAL A 586 -4.46 -22.42 12.60
N MET A 587 -4.39 -21.25 11.97
CA MET A 587 -5.51 -20.31 11.89
C MET A 587 -5.44 -19.49 10.60
N TYR A 588 -6.55 -18.85 10.26
CA TYR A 588 -6.52 -17.73 9.31
C TYR A 588 -6.04 -16.45 9.97
N SER A 589 -5.69 -15.43 9.19
CA SER A 589 -5.46 -14.08 9.71
C SER A 589 -6.72 -13.46 10.32
N PRO A 590 -6.60 -12.55 11.31
CA PRO A 590 -7.70 -11.90 12.01
C PRO A 590 -8.82 -11.30 11.17
N ASN A 591 -8.52 -10.82 9.97
CA ASN A 591 -9.48 -10.25 9.03
C ASN A 591 -10.46 -11.28 8.43
N TYR A 592 -10.21 -12.58 8.60
CA TYR A 592 -11.07 -13.69 8.20
C TYR A 592 -11.67 -14.46 9.38
N TRP A 593 -11.51 -13.96 10.60
CA TRP A 593 -12.14 -14.53 11.79
C TRP A 593 -13.61 -14.14 11.89
N ASP A 594 -14.34 -14.90 12.71
CA ASP A 594 -15.74 -14.60 13.04
C ASP A 594 -16.64 -14.51 11.78
N GLN A 595 -16.38 -15.40 10.81
CA GLN A 595 -17.08 -15.49 9.52
C GLN A 595 -17.00 -14.21 8.66
N GLN A 596 -15.96 -13.40 8.85
CA GLN A 596 -15.71 -12.26 8.00
C GLN A 596 -15.07 -12.70 6.68
N HIS A 597 -15.59 -12.15 5.59
CA HIS A 597 -15.11 -12.42 4.23
C HIS A 597 -14.93 -11.11 3.47
N GLY A 598 -13.97 -11.08 2.54
CA GLY A 598 -13.77 -9.95 1.62
C GLY A 598 -13.06 -8.72 2.19
N ILE A 599 -12.51 -8.80 3.42
CA ILE A 599 -11.73 -7.71 4.04
C ILE A 599 -10.25 -8.03 3.92
N GLY A 600 -9.57 -7.59 2.86
CA GLY A 600 -8.15 -7.88 2.61
C GLY A 600 -7.84 -9.36 2.32
N HIS A 601 -6.55 -9.75 2.37
CA HIS A 601 -6.12 -11.13 2.10
C HIS A 601 -6.28 -12.07 3.27
N ARG A 602 -6.63 -13.30 2.94
CA ARG A 602 -6.54 -14.41 3.88
C ARG A 602 -5.10 -14.87 3.95
N HIS A 603 -4.55 -14.89 5.15
CA HIS A 603 -3.28 -15.55 5.42
C HIS A 603 -3.52 -16.86 6.17
N TYR A 604 -2.76 -17.88 5.81
CA TYR A 604 -2.65 -19.15 6.52
C TYR A 604 -1.50 -19.03 7.52
N MET A 605 -1.80 -19.07 8.81
CA MET A 605 -0.83 -18.92 9.88
C MET A 605 -0.62 -20.24 10.62
N PHE A 606 0.62 -20.69 10.66
CA PHE A 606 1.10 -21.86 11.40
C PHE A 606 1.90 -21.35 12.58
N MET A 607 1.25 -21.19 13.74
CA MET A 607 1.92 -20.73 14.96
C MET A 607 2.76 -21.88 15.51
N LEU A 608 4.06 -21.68 15.64
CA LEU A 608 5.01 -22.74 15.96
C LEU A 608 5.26 -22.79 17.46
N LYS A 609 5.53 -23.98 17.98
CA LYS A 609 5.94 -24.16 19.36
C LYS A 609 7.30 -23.50 19.58
N ASP A 610 7.46 -22.79 20.70
CA ASP A 610 8.69 -22.12 21.13
C ASP A 610 9.23 -21.05 20.16
N CYS A 611 8.41 -20.60 19.20
CA CYS A 611 8.77 -19.51 18.29
C CYS A 611 8.56 -18.15 18.96
N ILE A 612 9.66 -17.41 19.14
CA ILE A 612 9.68 -16.14 19.87
C ILE A 612 10.24 -15.08 18.95
N ASN A 613 9.40 -14.14 18.53
CA ASN A 613 9.85 -12.94 17.83
C ASN A 613 10.67 -12.08 18.79
N THR A 614 11.96 -11.92 18.45
CA THR A 614 12.95 -11.12 19.19
C THR A 614 13.00 -9.66 18.71
N GLU A 615 12.16 -9.28 17.74
CA GLU A 615 12.03 -7.92 17.24
C GLU A 615 10.89 -7.18 17.97
N GLN A 616 10.83 -5.86 17.74
CA GLN A 616 9.79 -4.98 18.28
C GLN A 616 8.94 -4.39 17.15
N PRO A 617 7.91 -5.12 16.67
CA PRO A 617 7.05 -4.65 15.60
C PRO A 617 6.27 -3.39 15.95
N ASN A 618 6.01 -2.60 14.91
CA ASN A 618 5.03 -1.53 14.98
C ASN A 618 3.69 -2.11 15.42
N SER A 619 3.05 -1.47 16.39
CA SER A 619 1.75 -1.89 16.91
C SER A 619 0.60 -1.72 15.91
N LEU A 620 0.73 -0.73 15.01
CA LEU A 620 -0.34 -0.29 14.12
C LEU A 620 0.18 -0.09 12.71
N TYR A 621 -0.63 -0.52 11.75
CA TYR A 621 -0.36 -0.38 10.32
C TYR A 621 -1.54 0.34 9.67
N ASN A 622 -1.27 1.46 8.99
CA ASN A 622 -2.31 2.28 8.35
C ASN A 622 -3.22 1.50 7.41
N GLU A 623 -2.69 0.52 6.69
CA GLU A 623 -3.45 -0.34 5.79
C GLU A 623 -4.52 -1.19 6.50
N PHE A 624 -4.39 -1.42 7.80
CA PHE A 624 -5.35 -2.17 8.61
C PHE A 624 -6.41 -1.26 9.22
N LEU A 625 -6.16 0.05 9.32
CA LEU A 625 -7.05 1.01 9.96
C LEU A 625 -8.28 1.33 9.11
N LYS A 626 -9.39 1.69 9.77
CA LYS A 626 -10.63 2.18 9.12
C LYS A 626 -10.37 3.45 8.31
N GLU A 627 -11.24 3.73 7.34
CA GLU A 627 -11.10 4.87 6.43
C GLU A 627 -11.10 6.24 7.14
N GLU A 628 -11.81 6.37 8.26
CA GLU A 628 -11.83 7.57 9.10
C GLU A 628 -10.45 8.00 9.64
N PHE A 629 -9.49 7.08 9.72
CA PHE A 629 -8.11 7.40 10.13
C PHE A 629 -7.25 7.96 8.99
N MET A 630 -7.71 7.89 7.73
CA MET A 630 -6.92 8.29 6.55
C MET A 630 -6.60 9.78 6.52
N GLN A 631 -7.46 10.63 7.10
CA GLN A 631 -7.18 12.07 7.27
C GLN A 631 -6.00 12.34 8.22
N HIS A 632 -5.70 11.39 9.13
CA HIS A 632 -4.59 11.46 10.08
C HIS A 632 -3.46 10.46 9.78
N LYS A 633 -3.41 9.92 8.54
CA LYS A 633 -2.50 8.83 8.14
C LYS A 633 -1.05 9.01 8.59
N ARG A 634 -0.50 10.23 8.48
CA ARG A 634 0.90 10.52 8.86
C ARG A 634 1.14 10.41 10.37
N VAL A 635 0.19 10.85 11.19
CA VAL A 635 0.28 10.76 12.65
C VAL A 635 0.07 9.32 13.10
N MET A 636 -0.90 8.61 12.51
CA MET A 636 -1.13 7.20 12.80
C MET A 636 0.09 6.32 12.47
N GLU A 637 0.77 6.60 11.36
CA GLU A 637 2.04 5.96 11.00
C GLU A 637 3.12 6.21 12.06
N ALA A 638 3.21 7.45 12.56
CA ALA A 638 4.19 7.82 13.58
C ALA A 638 3.90 7.15 14.92
N LEU A 639 2.62 7.06 15.29
CA LEU A 639 2.16 6.40 16.52
C LEU A 639 2.49 4.91 16.49
N GLY A 640 2.28 4.22 15.37
CA GLY A 640 2.62 2.80 15.21
C GLY A 640 4.10 2.51 15.49
N GLY A 641 5.01 3.41 15.06
CA GLY A 641 6.45 3.30 15.35
C GLY A 641 6.89 3.82 16.73
N LYS A 642 6.04 4.57 17.44
CA LYS A 642 6.30 5.08 18.81
C LYS A 642 5.75 4.18 19.90
N LEU A 643 4.84 3.27 19.55
CA LEU A 643 4.24 2.29 20.43
C LEU A 643 4.63 0.89 19.95
N PRO A 644 5.90 0.50 19.92
CA PRO A 644 6.26 -0.85 19.52
C PRO A 644 5.66 -1.88 20.48
N VAL A 645 5.36 -3.06 19.95
CA VAL A 645 4.97 -4.22 20.76
C VAL A 645 6.16 -4.61 21.63
N LYS A 646 5.93 -4.70 22.95
CA LYS A 646 6.97 -5.06 23.92
C LYS A 646 7.30 -6.55 23.83
N ASP A 647 8.56 -6.87 24.13
CA ASP A 647 9.06 -8.24 24.18
C ASP A 647 8.26 -9.08 25.18
N ALA A 648 7.99 -10.34 24.81
CA ALA A 648 7.26 -11.29 25.64
C ALA A 648 7.73 -12.73 25.38
N ASP A 649 7.92 -13.49 26.46
CA ASP A 649 8.31 -14.91 26.40
C ASP A 649 7.17 -15.81 25.90
N ILE A 650 5.92 -15.36 26.11
CA ILE A 650 4.72 -16.06 25.65
C ILE A 650 4.08 -15.24 24.54
N GLN A 651 4.14 -15.78 23.32
CA GLN A 651 3.61 -15.14 22.12
C GLN A 651 3.14 -16.18 21.10
N LEU A 652 2.16 -15.79 20.29
CA LEU A 652 1.73 -16.54 19.11
C LEU A 652 2.51 -16.05 17.89
N SER A 653 3.65 -16.71 17.65
CA SER A 653 4.52 -16.47 16.50
C SER A 653 4.76 -17.77 15.74
N GLY A 654 5.07 -17.65 14.45
CA GLY A 654 5.29 -18.79 13.58
C GLY A 654 5.44 -18.38 12.12
N LEU A 655 4.83 -19.12 11.20
CA LEU A 655 4.89 -18.86 9.76
C LEU A 655 3.55 -18.42 9.18
N GLY A 656 3.56 -17.41 8.33
CA GLY A 656 2.36 -16.86 7.67
C GLY A 656 2.48 -16.85 6.15
N PHE A 657 1.49 -17.39 5.47
CA PHE A 657 1.44 -17.46 4.00
C PHE A 657 0.18 -16.78 3.47
N SER A 658 0.33 -15.77 2.61
CA SER A 658 -0.81 -15.14 1.94
C SER A 658 -1.41 -16.10 0.92
N SER A 659 -2.74 -16.18 0.82
CA SER A 659 -3.44 -16.95 -0.21
C SER A 659 -3.27 -16.43 -1.64
N THR A 660 -2.51 -15.35 -1.83
CA THR A 660 -2.28 -14.71 -3.12
C THR A 660 -0.78 -14.49 -3.40
N LYS A 661 0.12 -15.12 -2.64
CA LYS A 661 1.57 -15.10 -2.89
C LYS A 661 2.04 -16.54 -3.03
N ARG A 662 2.56 -16.89 -4.21
CA ARG A 662 3.09 -18.23 -4.48
C ARG A 662 4.14 -18.59 -3.43
N ASN A 663 3.87 -19.64 -2.66
CA ASN A 663 4.81 -20.16 -1.68
C ASN A 663 4.59 -21.66 -1.46
N GLU A 664 5.51 -22.29 -0.72
CA GLU A 664 5.41 -23.69 -0.37
C GLU A 664 5.88 -23.98 1.06
N LEU A 665 5.20 -24.94 1.70
CA LEU A 665 5.55 -25.42 3.03
C LEU A 665 5.50 -26.94 3.07
N ILE A 666 6.59 -27.56 3.53
CA ILE A 666 6.62 -29.00 3.80
C ILE A 666 6.12 -29.22 5.22
N VAL A 667 5.13 -30.10 5.38
CA VAL A 667 4.56 -30.47 6.67
C VAL A 667 4.61 -31.98 6.88
N LYS A 668 4.85 -32.40 8.11
CA LYS A 668 4.68 -33.78 8.56
C LYS A 668 3.34 -33.86 9.28
N VAL A 669 2.47 -34.74 8.79
CA VAL A 669 1.11 -34.93 9.26
C VAL A 669 0.99 -36.33 9.84
N LYS A 670 0.54 -36.43 11.09
CA LYS A 670 0.30 -37.71 11.76
C LYS A 670 -1.17 -37.83 12.11
N GLY A 671 -1.84 -38.83 11.54
CA GLY A 671 -3.25 -39.15 11.79
C GLY A 671 -3.41 -40.59 12.26
N GLN A 672 -3.89 -41.46 11.36
CA GLN A 672 -3.78 -42.92 11.52
C GLN A 672 -2.43 -43.44 10.99
N THR A 673 -1.91 -42.78 9.96
CA THR A 673 -0.58 -42.99 9.40
C THR A 673 0.19 -41.67 9.44
N GLU A 674 1.52 -41.75 9.40
CA GLU A 674 2.40 -40.59 9.23
C GLU A 674 2.69 -40.39 7.74
N ARG A 675 2.62 -39.14 7.27
CA ARG A 675 3.04 -38.76 5.92
C ARG A 675 3.60 -37.34 5.86
N VAL A 676 4.43 -37.08 4.86
CA VAL A 676 4.97 -35.76 4.55
C VAL A 676 4.29 -35.24 3.29
N VAL A 677 3.77 -34.01 3.36
CA VAL A 677 3.02 -33.35 2.29
C VAL A 677 3.61 -31.96 2.05
N LYS A 678 3.59 -31.49 0.80
CA LYS A 678 3.96 -30.12 0.45
C LYS A 678 2.72 -29.31 0.12
N ILE A 679 2.48 -28.27 0.90
CA ILE A 679 1.37 -27.32 0.71
C ILE A 679 1.82 -26.24 -0.26
N LYS A 680 1.00 -25.94 -1.28
CA LYS A 680 1.16 -24.81 -2.20
C LYS A 680 0.14 -23.72 -1.85
N PHE A 681 0.62 -22.48 -1.69
CA PHE A 681 -0.17 -21.29 -1.36
C PHE A 681 -0.36 -20.37 -2.56
#